data_AF-A0A8T8TU56-F1
#
_entry.id   AF-A0A8T8TU56-F1
#
_cell.length_a   1.000
_cell.length_b   1.000
_cell.length_c   1.000
_cell.angle_alpha   90.00
_cell.angle_beta   90.00
_cell.angle_gamma   90.00
#
_symmetry.space_group_name_H-M   'P 1'
#
loop_
_entity.id
_entity.type
_entity.pdbx_description
1 polymer ?
#
loop_
_entity_poly.entity_id
_entity_poly.type
_entity_poly.pdbx_seq_one_letter_code
_entity_poly.pdbx_strand_id
1 'polypeptide(L)'
;MEIHDVERDSETDDDQRSLRELEMAGYTREDARDLFQQYPRHTLTIPRKPVQKPISSHFRENLSPTSPTAPARTSFPDIEIVSQDSITQRTTGEENTSRYFPDFDFETVTPETVRDHTPVQDSSRELSIVQEEPVHTDRPLSYISGVEEIQYVAPKSRLKAPDHEDNPYQSVGSQDNLLKLHVPNRKDTRNWIWRRSADWWLMEFLSCLLSLLASAAIVIILKVYDDQPLPKLPHSITLNSILALFAALAKAGLMIPSSEALSQLKWVWFTEEERPLVDFETFDQASRGPFGGIKLLGMLKFGHLASIGAIISILSIATSPITQQIISYHERFVPATSGPLAQAPRSDLFMAYNPLSGSTGVPDLSMQQAVKMGLFNAANESIAASTPSCATGNCTWPEFSSLGICSKVANVTSFLHVATVPGNLSASIGYLTENNVTLPNGAYLQAGEMAMNITTLPDTVGGVAVSAVNYSLAFSNEPNAEYTTISNHFIIWQNNEGQSQGDFGALEVLMYWCVNTYSTQIRAGVSTTNITASSVNIGSNNASITLPVGNNMNGTYQKYGELAMNPMNSTTNYIVDGPANAALTSYMALTFRGTYSVGVAGGYSSDAAMVLESALYGGPSQANVTGKTADDMQLSGVQNLTQNIATSMTNNIRSRQFVGDPAIGISYINQAYVKVSWAWLSFLLILLASSFAFLLATIVKSRAAKVDVICSSALATACALSQEMRDYMGPIELRGRTWENANGLRVRLDRGAMGWSLEGRVLVR
;
A
#
# COMPACT_ATOMS: atom_id res chain seq x y z
N MET A 1 5.52 71.99 36.48
CA MET A 1 5.90 73.05 35.53
C MET A 1 7.28 72.66 35.06
N GLU A 2 7.36 72.18 33.81
CA GLU A 2 8.49 72.11 32.86
C GLU A 2 10.00 72.01 33.27
N ILE A 3 10.76 71.46 32.30
CA ILE A 3 12.20 71.68 31.98
C ILE A 3 13.27 70.74 32.62
N HIS A 4 13.94 69.98 31.73
CA HIS A 4 15.35 69.54 31.60
C HIS A 4 16.22 69.19 32.83
N ASP A 5 17.23 68.31 32.78
CA ASP A 5 17.71 67.31 31.78
C ASP A 5 18.73 66.36 32.45
N VAL A 6 18.80 65.09 32.03
CA VAL A 6 20.05 64.30 31.94
C VAL A 6 19.91 63.27 30.82
N GLU A 7 20.68 63.39 29.74
CA GLU A 7 20.66 62.46 28.60
C GLU A 7 22.09 62.25 28.02
N ARG A 8 22.74 61.14 28.42
CA ARG A 8 23.79 60.45 27.63
C ARG A 8 24.27 59.12 28.23
N ASP A 9 25.02 58.39 27.40
CA ASP A 9 25.96 57.31 27.72
C ASP A 9 25.40 55.94 28.15
N SER A 10 24.71 55.25 27.22
CA SER A 10 24.70 53.77 27.20
C SER A 10 24.54 53.13 25.81
N GLU A 11 24.76 53.86 24.70
CA GLU A 11 24.32 53.46 23.35
C GLU A 11 25.50 53.29 22.36
N THR A 12 26.49 52.45 22.72
CA THR A 12 27.67 52.18 21.85
C THR A 12 28.24 50.75 21.89
N ASP A 13 27.82 49.89 22.83
CA ASP A 13 28.50 48.60 23.08
C ASP A 13 27.80 47.37 22.42
N ASP A 14 26.46 47.35 22.36
CA ASP A 14 25.69 46.24 21.75
C ASP A 14 25.78 46.19 20.21
N ASP A 15 25.91 47.34 19.54
CA ASP A 15 26.04 47.41 18.07
C ASP A 15 27.34 46.73 17.59
N GLN A 16 28.44 46.88 18.34
CA GLN A 16 29.70 46.18 18.02
C GLN A 16 29.60 44.67 18.23
N ARG A 17 28.71 44.22 19.12
CA ARG A 17 28.46 42.79 19.35
C ARG A 17 27.66 42.18 18.20
N SER A 18 26.59 42.87 17.80
CA SER A 18 25.71 42.49 16.69
C SER A 18 26.47 42.41 15.35
N LEU A 19 27.35 43.38 15.07
CA LEU A 19 28.19 43.36 13.85
C LEU A 19 29.14 42.16 13.79
N ARG A 20 29.71 41.72 14.92
CA ARG A 20 30.60 40.55 14.96
C ARG A 20 29.87 39.23 14.73
N GLU A 21 28.61 39.12 15.15
CA GLU A 21 27.81 37.91 14.88
C GLU A 21 27.41 37.82 13.39
N LEU A 22 27.25 38.95 12.69
CA LEU A 22 27.06 39.00 11.24
C LEU A 22 28.36 38.73 10.45
N GLU A 23 29.51 39.25 10.89
CA GLU A 23 30.83 38.88 10.32
C GLU A 23 31.10 37.38 10.48
N MET A 24 30.76 36.78 11.64
CA MET A 24 30.85 35.32 11.86
C MET A 24 29.81 34.50 11.07
N ALA A 25 28.77 35.13 10.51
CA ALA A 25 27.82 34.52 9.59
C ALA A 25 28.23 34.65 8.10
N GLY A 26 29.38 35.26 7.81
CA GLY A 26 29.96 35.34 6.46
C GLY A 26 29.55 36.55 5.62
N TYR A 27 28.83 37.52 6.18
CA TYR A 27 28.49 38.77 5.49
C TYR A 27 29.66 39.76 5.49
N THR A 28 29.78 40.59 4.45
CA THR A 28 30.75 41.69 4.47
C THR A 28 30.28 42.78 5.43
N ARG A 29 31.25 43.53 5.97
CA ARG A 29 30.99 44.61 6.93
C ARG A 29 30.24 45.80 6.34
N GLU A 30 30.17 45.89 5.01
CA GLU A 30 29.45 46.93 4.29
C GLU A 30 27.98 46.51 4.09
N ASP A 31 27.72 45.29 3.63
CA ASP A 31 26.36 44.70 3.56
C ASP A 31 25.64 44.73 4.92
N ALA A 32 26.36 44.33 5.99
CA ALA A 32 25.83 44.31 7.35
C ALA A 32 25.43 45.70 7.87
N ARG A 33 25.98 46.78 7.29
CA ARG A 33 25.69 48.16 7.69
C ARG A 33 24.47 48.72 6.98
N ASP A 34 24.30 48.40 5.71
CA ASP A 34 23.11 48.78 4.93
C ASP A 34 21.87 48.01 5.39
N LEU A 35 22.01 46.72 5.75
CA LEU A 35 20.95 45.94 6.39
C LEU A 35 20.43 46.60 7.69
N PHE A 36 21.32 47.14 8.52
CA PHE A 36 20.97 47.85 9.75
C PHE A 36 20.28 49.20 9.51
N GLN A 37 20.55 49.88 8.38
CA GLN A 37 19.81 51.09 8.01
C GLN A 37 18.43 50.78 7.41
N GLN A 38 18.26 49.62 6.77
CA GLN A 38 17.04 49.32 6.01
C GLN A 38 15.87 48.78 6.86
N TYR A 39 16.13 48.16 8.01
CA TYR A 39 15.08 47.54 8.86
C TYR A 39 15.28 47.76 10.38
N PRO A 40 14.79 48.88 10.96
CA PRO A 40 14.86 49.11 12.40
C PRO A 40 13.83 48.24 13.17
N ARG A 41 14.33 47.24 13.90
CA ARG A 41 13.69 46.46 14.98
C ARG A 41 12.22 46.02 14.76
N HIS A 42 12.02 44.78 14.30
CA HIS A 42 11.25 43.75 15.04
C HIS A 42 11.33 42.36 14.37
N THR A 43 11.39 41.30 15.21
CA THR A 43 11.19 39.87 14.88
C THR A 43 11.97 39.25 13.70
N LEU A 44 13.04 38.53 14.03
CA LEU A 44 13.57 37.39 13.26
C LEU A 44 14.03 36.30 14.25
N THR A 45 13.79 35.02 13.97
CA THR A 45 14.14 33.92 14.89
C THR A 45 14.31 32.60 14.13
N ILE A 46 15.53 32.08 14.03
CA ILE A 46 15.83 30.96 13.12
C ILE A 46 15.66 29.60 13.83
N PRO A 47 14.83 28.67 13.31
CA PRO A 47 14.69 27.33 13.86
C PRO A 47 15.91 26.45 13.51
N ARG A 48 16.45 25.71 14.50
CA ARG A 48 17.63 24.84 14.34
C ARG A 48 17.25 23.47 13.78
N LYS A 49 18.02 22.96 12.80
CA LYS A 49 18.00 21.55 12.40
C LYS A 49 18.53 20.65 13.54
N PRO A 50 17.99 19.44 13.76
CA PRO A 50 18.51 18.50 14.76
C PRO A 50 19.82 17.84 14.30
N VAL A 51 20.86 17.92 15.12
CA VAL A 51 22.14 17.23 14.89
C VAL A 51 22.09 15.83 15.51
N GLN A 52 22.39 14.80 14.72
CA GLN A 52 22.57 13.43 15.23
C GLN A 52 23.81 13.36 16.13
N LYS A 53 23.68 12.75 17.32
CA LYS A 53 24.83 12.45 18.17
C LYS A 53 25.41 11.07 17.80
N PRO A 54 26.75 10.92 17.74
CA PRO A 54 27.36 9.61 17.59
C PRO A 54 27.16 8.77 18.86
N ILE A 55 26.95 7.46 18.69
CA ILE A 55 26.93 6.47 19.78
C ILE A 55 28.22 5.65 19.73
N SER A 56 28.75 5.33 20.91
CA SER A 56 30.07 4.74 21.09
C SER A 56 30.19 3.28 20.65
N SER A 57 31.40 2.91 20.22
CA SER A 57 31.82 1.54 20.00
C SER A 57 31.75 0.70 21.28
N HIS A 58 30.84 -0.28 21.35
CA HIS A 58 31.01 -1.52 22.13
C HIS A 58 29.88 -2.53 21.81
N PHE A 59 30.08 -3.39 20.82
CA PHE A 59 29.84 -4.84 20.89
C PHE A 59 30.38 -5.52 19.62
N ARG A 60 30.90 -6.74 19.75
CA ARG A 60 31.38 -7.59 18.65
C ARG A 60 30.98 -9.03 18.98
N GLU A 61 30.82 -9.86 17.94
CA GLU A 61 30.49 -11.30 18.03
C GLU A 61 29.02 -11.52 18.49
N ASN A 62 28.14 -12.22 17.76
CA ASN A 62 28.35 -13.45 16.99
C ASN A 62 27.35 -13.62 15.82
N LEU A 63 27.52 -14.74 15.09
CA LEU A 63 26.67 -15.33 14.04
C LEU A 63 26.85 -14.79 12.61
N SER A 64 26.52 -15.67 11.65
CA SER A 64 27.12 -15.76 10.30
C SER A 64 26.13 -15.44 9.16
N PRO A 65 26.63 -15.13 7.95
CA PRO A 65 25.80 -14.60 6.87
C PRO A 65 24.95 -15.66 6.16
N THR A 66 23.75 -15.26 5.74
CA THR A 66 22.98 -15.91 4.68
C THR A 66 22.77 -14.91 3.54
N SER A 67 22.93 -15.36 2.30
CA SER A 67 22.94 -14.51 1.10
C SER A 67 21.51 -14.21 0.62
N PRO A 68 21.16 -12.94 0.32
CA PRO A 68 19.94 -12.62 -0.41
C PRO A 68 20.10 -12.99 -1.89
N THR A 69 19.10 -13.68 -2.44
CA THR A 69 19.12 -14.24 -3.79
C THR A 69 18.87 -13.16 -4.86
N ALA A 70 19.57 -13.23 -6.00
CA ALA A 70 19.33 -12.35 -7.14
C ALA A 70 17.97 -12.65 -7.81
N PRO A 71 17.24 -11.62 -8.30
CA PRO A 71 15.99 -11.81 -9.05
C PRO A 71 16.24 -12.44 -10.43
N ALA A 72 15.21 -13.10 -10.97
CA ALA A 72 15.33 -13.98 -12.13
C ALA A 72 15.50 -13.25 -13.47
N ARG A 73 16.28 -13.86 -14.36
CA ARG A 73 16.48 -13.47 -15.75
C ARG A 73 15.22 -13.78 -16.56
N THR A 74 14.60 -12.78 -17.19
CA THR A 74 13.51 -13.00 -18.16
C THR A 74 14.05 -13.54 -19.48
N SER A 75 13.33 -14.48 -20.09
CA SER A 75 13.69 -15.15 -21.34
C SER A 75 13.19 -14.38 -22.57
N PHE A 76 14.06 -14.21 -23.56
CA PHE A 76 13.67 -13.83 -24.93
C PHE A 76 13.30 -15.09 -25.75
N PRO A 77 12.39 -14.99 -26.73
CA PRO A 77 12.17 -16.04 -27.73
C PRO A 77 13.28 -16.05 -28.79
N ASP A 78 13.34 -17.14 -29.57
CA ASP A 78 14.50 -17.54 -30.35
C ASP A 78 14.84 -16.66 -31.57
N ILE A 79 16.14 -16.57 -31.87
CA ILE A 79 16.70 -16.10 -33.15
C ILE A 79 17.68 -17.17 -33.62
N GLU A 80 17.54 -17.66 -34.85
CA GLU A 80 18.46 -18.65 -35.42
C GLU A 80 19.85 -18.04 -35.65
N ILE A 81 20.88 -18.69 -35.10
CA ILE A 81 22.29 -18.38 -35.41
C ILE A 81 22.95 -19.68 -35.87
N VAL A 82 23.46 -19.67 -37.11
CA VAL A 82 24.23 -20.77 -37.68
C VAL A 82 25.55 -20.93 -36.92
N SER A 83 25.85 -22.15 -36.48
CA SER A 83 27.05 -22.48 -35.72
C SER A 83 28.25 -22.80 -36.62
N GLN A 84 29.47 -22.60 -36.10
CA GLN A 84 30.36 -23.71 -35.69
C GLN A 84 31.72 -23.19 -35.16
N ASP A 85 32.19 -23.81 -34.06
CA ASP A 85 33.51 -24.45 -33.85
C ASP A 85 34.83 -23.76 -34.30
N SER A 86 35.96 -23.84 -33.59
CA SER A 86 36.31 -24.41 -32.26
C SER A 86 37.81 -24.12 -31.92
N ILE A 87 38.38 -24.75 -30.88
CA ILE A 87 39.85 -24.94 -30.60
C ILE A 87 40.61 -23.65 -30.20
N THR A 88 40.82 -23.31 -28.92
CA THR A 88 41.71 -23.86 -27.84
C THR A 88 43.21 -23.49 -27.87
N GLN A 89 43.69 -23.22 -26.64
CA GLN A 89 45.08 -23.23 -26.12
C GLN A 89 45.99 -21.99 -26.29
N ARG A 90 46.45 -21.49 -25.12
CA ARG A 90 47.85 -21.27 -24.66
C ARG A 90 48.78 -20.39 -25.54
N THR A 91 49.72 -19.61 -24.98
CA THR A 91 50.47 -19.83 -23.72
C THR A 91 50.94 -18.52 -23.06
N THR A 92 51.16 -18.62 -21.75
CA THR A 92 51.96 -17.77 -20.84
C THR A 92 53.12 -16.95 -21.43
N GLY A 93 53.31 -15.75 -20.88
CA GLY A 93 54.57 -15.00 -20.93
C GLY A 93 54.60 -13.92 -19.83
N GLU A 94 55.37 -14.14 -18.77
CA GLU A 94 55.63 -13.13 -17.72
C GLU A 94 56.80 -12.23 -18.14
N GLU A 95 56.76 -10.94 -17.80
CA GLU A 95 57.79 -10.38 -16.91
C GLU A 95 57.38 -9.06 -16.23
N ASN A 96 58.11 -8.70 -15.17
CA ASN A 96 57.76 -7.66 -14.20
C ASN A 96 58.26 -6.26 -14.62
N THR A 97 57.61 -5.18 -14.15
CA THR A 97 58.19 -4.35 -13.05
C THR A 97 57.30 -3.20 -12.51
N SER A 98 57.21 -3.15 -11.18
CA SER A 98 57.04 -1.98 -10.27
C SER A 98 56.23 -0.72 -10.68
N ARG A 99 54.99 -0.67 -10.15
CA ARG A 99 54.39 0.41 -9.31
C ARG A 99 54.89 1.86 -9.44
N TYR A 100 53.95 2.78 -9.67
CA TYR A 100 53.59 3.84 -8.70
C TYR A 100 52.13 4.31 -8.93
N PHE A 101 51.40 4.63 -7.87
CA PHE A 101 50.09 5.31 -7.86
C PHE A 101 50.25 6.62 -7.07
N PRO A 102 49.47 7.67 -7.37
CA PRO A 102 48.23 7.89 -6.60
C PRO A 102 47.01 8.25 -7.47
N ASP A 103 45.83 8.23 -6.85
CA ASP A 103 44.52 8.37 -7.48
C ASP A 103 44.12 9.82 -7.80
N PHE A 104 43.11 9.95 -8.66
CA PHE A 104 42.33 11.19 -8.89
C PHE A 104 41.17 11.28 -7.89
N ASP A 105 40.73 12.50 -7.60
CA ASP A 105 39.30 12.87 -7.71
C ASP A 105 39.12 14.39 -7.67
N PHE A 106 38.05 14.90 -8.31
CA PHE A 106 37.63 16.30 -8.22
C PHE A 106 36.10 16.41 -8.40
N GLU A 107 35.40 16.87 -7.37
CA GLU A 107 33.94 17.04 -7.40
C GLU A 107 33.49 18.31 -8.17
N THR A 108 32.25 18.27 -8.67
CA THR A 108 31.61 19.34 -9.44
C THR A 108 31.03 20.47 -8.60
N VAL A 109 31.03 21.68 -9.16
CA VAL A 109 30.45 22.91 -8.59
C VAL A 109 28.99 23.09 -9.03
N THR A 110 28.10 23.59 -8.14
CA THR A 110 27.09 24.64 -8.46
C THR A 110 26.37 25.17 -7.20
N PRO A 111 25.85 26.43 -7.20
CA PRO A 111 25.29 27.09 -6.01
C PRO A 111 23.74 27.14 -5.95
N GLU A 112 23.22 27.66 -4.83
CA GLU A 112 21.79 27.83 -4.51
C GLU A 112 21.05 28.92 -5.30
N THR A 113 19.72 29.01 -5.16
CA THR A 113 19.06 30.32 -5.02
C THR A 113 17.68 30.28 -4.31
N VAL A 114 17.39 31.34 -3.55
CA VAL A 114 16.05 31.85 -3.12
C VAL A 114 15.30 31.16 -1.94
N ARG A 115 15.41 31.79 -0.76
CA ARG A 115 14.35 32.35 0.15
C ARG A 115 13.16 31.47 0.62
N ASP A 116 12.58 31.68 1.82
CA ASP A 116 13.00 32.48 2.99
C ASP A 116 12.40 31.95 4.31
N HIS A 117 12.76 32.59 5.42
CA HIS A 117 12.39 32.17 6.78
C HIS A 117 10.95 32.49 7.25
N THR A 118 10.54 31.68 8.23
CA THR A 118 9.48 31.89 9.25
C THR A 118 10.01 32.83 10.38
N PRO A 119 9.49 32.92 11.64
CA PRO A 119 8.28 32.41 12.31
C PRO A 119 7.36 33.53 12.91
N VAL A 120 6.97 33.75 14.19
CA VAL A 120 7.26 33.20 15.54
C VAL A 120 6.15 33.50 16.59
N GLN A 121 6.39 33.02 17.82
CA GLN A 121 5.86 33.32 19.17
C GLN A 121 5.32 34.75 19.48
N ASP A 122 4.60 35.03 20.59
CA ASP A 122 4.35 34.23 21.81
C ASP A 122 3.05 34.58 22.58
N SER A 123 2.60 33.62 23.41
CA SER A 123 1.91 33.76 24.72
C SER A 123 0.53 34.46 24.89
N SER A 124 -0.19 33.96 25.91
CA SER A 124 -1.07 34.71 26.85
C SER A 124 -2.44 35.25 26.40
N ARG A 125 -3.54 34.52 26.71
CA ARG A 125 -4.63 35.01 27.59
C ARG A 125 -5.71 33.98 28.00
N GLU A 126 -6.17 34.13 29.25
CA GLU A 126 -7.53 33.96 29.83
C GLU A 126 -8.53 32.92 29.27
N LEU A 127 -9.12 32.09 30.18
CA LEU A 127 -10.56 31.80 30.17
C LEU A 127 -11.11 31.29 31.53
N SER A 128 -12.45 31.29 31.64
CA SER A 128 -13.30 30.80 32.73
C SER A 128 -14.70 30.47 32.12
N ILE A 129 -15.75 29.96 32.80
CA ILE A 129 -16.11 29.88 34.22
C ILE A 129 -16.71 28.49 34.55
N VAL A 130 -16.54 28.07 35.81
CA VAL A 130 -17.35 27.20 36.70
C VAL A 130 -18.81 26.97 36.23
N GLN A 131 -19.43 25.78 36.31
CA GLN A 131 -19.85 24.98 37.49
C GLN A 131 -20.37 23.60 36.99
N GLU A 132 -20.32 22.41 37.64
CA GLU A 132 -19.90 21.83 38.94
C GLU A 132 -19.32 20.40 38.62
N GLU A 133 -18.66 19.53 39.42
CA GLU A 133 -18.75 19.08 40.84
C GLU A 133 -20.12 18.49 41.23
N PRO A 134 -20.30 17.73 42.35
CA PRO A 134 -19.36 17.11 43.32
C PRO A 134 -19.33 15.53 43.19
N VAL A 135 -18.65 14.61 43.93
CA VAL A 135 -17.56 14.44 44.95
C VAL A 135 -17.49 12.90 45.24
N HIS A 136 -16.42 12.14 45.52
CA HIS A 136 -14.96 12.35 45.75
C HIS A 136 -14.14 11.02 45.63
N THR A 137 -12.85 11.14 45.24
CA THR A 137 -11.62 10.39 45.66
C THR A 137 -11.49 8.86 45.82
N ASP A 138 -10.38 8.34 45.27
CA ASP A 138 -9.79 7.00 45.44
C ASP A 138 -8.91 6.77 46.69
N ARG A 139 -8.46 5.50 46.86
CA ARG A 139 -7.10 5.16 47.36
C ARG A 139 -6.54 3.88 46.70
N PRO A 140 -5.30 3.92 46.17
CA PRO A 140 -4.51 2.72 45.88
C PRO A 140 -3.40 2.49 46.94
N LEU A 141 -3.01 1.23 47.17
CA LEU A 141 -1.61 0.76 47.17
C LEU A 141 -1.49 -0.75 47.47
N SER A 142 -0.26 -1.26 47.44
CA SER A 142 0.09 -2.64 47.10
C SER A 142 0.96 -3.37 48.14
N TYR A 143 1.25 -4.64 47.81
CA TYR A 143 2.31 -5.54 48.32
C TYR A 143 2.02 -6.47 49.51
N ILE A 144 2.59 -7.67 49.37
CA ILE A 144 2.48 -8.81 50.29
C ILE A 144 3.87 -9.14 50.83
N SER A 145 4.04 -8.95 52.14
CA SER A 145 4.96 -9.67 53.02
C SER A 145 4.58 -9.32 54.46
N GLY A 146 4.49 -10.21 55.45
CA GLY A 146 4.79 -11.63 55.43
C GLY A 146 5.58 -12.00 56.69
N VAL A 147 5.09 -13.01 57.42
CA VAL A 147 5.74 -13.69 58.57
C VAL A 147 5.61 -13.02 59.96
N GLU A 148 5.28 -13.90 60.92
CA GLU A 148 5.46 -13.87 62.38
C GLU A 148 4.62 -13.03 63.36
N GLU A 149 4.65 -13.56 64.59
CA GLU A 149 3.73 -13.36 65.72
C GLU A 149 4.09 -12.15 66.59
N ILE A 150 3.18 -11.76 67.49
CA ILE A 150 3.47 -11.66 68.94
C ILE A 150 2.17 -11.59 69.76
N GLN A 151 2.23 -12.10 70.99
CA GLN A 151 1.09 -12.31 71.89
C GLN A 151 1.08 -11.26 73.03
N TYR A 152 -0.08 -10.64 73.29
CA TYR A 152 -0.51 -9.91 74.51
C TYR A 152 0.44 -8.91 75.22
N VAL A 153 -0.08 -7.72 75.55
CA VAL A 153 -0.27 -7.23 76.95
C VAL A 153 -0.99 -5.87 76.93
N ALA A 154 -1.78 -5.57 77.96
CA ALA A 154 -2.55 -4.33 78.11
C ALA A 154 -1.93 -3.36 79.13
N PRO A 155 -2.29 -2.06 79.09
CA PRO A 155 -2.34 -1.22 80.28
C PRO A 155 -3.79 -0.81 80.65
N LYS A 156 -3.95 -0.20 81.84
CA LYS A 156 -5.24 0.08 82.50
C LYS A 156 -5.42 1.58 82.77
N SER A 157 -6.65 2.06 82.74
CA SER A 157 -7.06 3.25 83.51
C SER A 157 -8.38 3.00 84.25
N ARG A 158 -8.40 3.44 85.52
CA ARG A 158 -9.47 3.33 86.53
C ARG A 158 -10.46 4.53 86.38
N LEU A 159 -11.59 4.68 87.09
CA LEU A 159 -12.01 4.24 88.44
C LEU A 159 -13.53 3.89 88.55
N LYS A 160 -13.82 2.97 89.50
CA LYS A 160 -14.97 2.80 90.44
C LYS A 160 -16.38 3.31 90.02
N ALA A 161 -17.49 2.55 90.00
CA ALA A 161 -18.05 1.49 90.90
C ALA A 161 -18.67 2.02 92.21
N PRO A 162 -19.69 1.35 92.84
CA PRO A 162 -20.21 -0.02 92.61
C PRO A 162 -21.78 -0.22 92.69
N ASP A 163 -22.22 -1.48 92.82
CA ASP A 163 -23.52 -2.05 93.31
C ASP A 163 -24.82 -1.78 92.50
N HIS A 164 -25.68 -2.76 92.16
CA HIS A 164 -26.18 -3.92 92.94
C HIS A 164 -26.50 -5.18 92.08
N GLU A 165 -26.93 -6.27 92.73
CA GLU A 165 -27.51 -7.49 92.12
C GLU A 165 -28.89 -7.24 91.47
N ASP A 166 -29.25 -7.95 90.39
CA ASP A 166 -30.01 -9.22 90.50
C ASP A 166 -30.25 -9.92 89.15
N ASN A 167 -30.65 -11.20 89.19
CA ASN A 167 -31.08 -12.00 88.03
C ASN A 167 -32.62 -11.99 87.95
N PRO A 168 -33.23 -11.81 86.75
CA PRO A 168 -33.99 -12.96 86.26
C PRO A 168 -34.01 -13.15 84.74
N TYR A 169 -33.74 -14.38 84.30
CA TYR A 169 -34.53 -14.97 83.21
C TYR A 169 -35.97 -15.13 83.70
N GLN A 170 -36.94 -14.39 83.15
CA GLN A 170 -38.34 -14.80 83.26
C GLN A 170 -39.17 -14.52 81.99
N SER A 171 -40.00 -15.52 81.68
CA SER A 171 -40.71 -15.77 80.45
C SER A 171 -41.70 -14.70 79.98
N VAL A 172 -41.65 -14.38 78.68
CA VAL A 172 -42.78 -13.95 77.86
C VAL A 172 -42.62 -14.63 76.49
N GLY A 173 -43.58 -15.37 75.91
CA GLY A 173 -44.89 -15.82 76.39
C GLY A 173 -45.45 -16.88 75.41
N SER A 174 -46.65 -17.45 75.66
CA SER A 174 -47.18 -18.61 74.89
C SER A 174 -47.15 -18.45 73.36
N GLN A 175 -46.95 -19.58 72.66
CA GLN A 175 -47.03 -19.69 71.19
C GLN A 175 -48.36 -19.15 70.62
N ASP A 176 -49.45 -19.21 71.39
CA ASP A 176 -50.77 -18.69 71.02
C ASP A 176 -50.76 -17.21 70.61
N ASN A 177 -49.84 -16.41 71.15
CA ASN A 177 -49.78 -14.97 70.90
C ASN A 177 -49.06 -14.60 69.59
N LEU A 178 -48.24 -15.50 69.03
CA LEU A 178 -47.65 -15.29 67.69
C LEU A 178 -48.66 -15.55 66.56
N LEU A 179 -49.74 -16.31 66.83
CA LEU A 179 -50.81 -16.60 65.86
C LEU A 179 -51.75 -15.42 65.56
N LYS A 180 -51.55 -14.25 66.17
CA LYS A 180 -52.43 -13.07 66.05
C LYS A 180 -51.77 -11.84 65.41
N LEU A 181 -50.74 -12.05 64.59
CA LEU A 181 -50.27 -11.02 63.65
C LEU A 181 -51.36 -10.77 62.57
N HIS A 182 -52.20 -9.75 62.81
CA HIS A 182 -53.24 -9.33 61.86
C HIS A 182 -52.61 -8.75 60.59
N VAL A 183 -52.42 -9.60 59.58
CA VAL A 183 -52.00 -9.17 58.25
C VAL A 183 -53.11 -8.29 57.65
N PRO A 184 -52.86 -6.99 57.37
CA PRO A 184 -53.90 -6.11 56.86
C PRO A 184 -54.34 -6.57 55.46
N ASN A 185 -55.65 -6.77 55.28
CA ASN A 185 -56.24 -7.31 54.06
C ASN A 185 -56.23 -6.29 52.90
N ARG A 186 -55.04 -6.09 52.31
CA ARG A 186 -54.84 -5.24 51.15
C ARG A 186 -55.42 -5.93 49.91
N LYS A 187 -56.41 -5.30 49.26
CA LYS A 187 -57.05 -5.81 48.03
C LYS A 187 -56.09 -5.72 46.84
N ASP A 188 -55.28 -6.76 46.70
CA ASP A 188 -54.01 -6.75 45.98
C ASP A 188 -54.11 -7.03 44.45
N THR A 189 -55.10 -6.42 43.78
CA THR A 189 -55.38 -6.67 42.34
C THR A 189 -54.20 -6.34 41.42
N ARG A 190 -53.39 -5.33 41.76
CA ARG A 190 -52.15 -4.95 41.02
C ARG A 190 -51.06 -6.04 41.05
N ASN A 191 -51.09 -6.94 42.03
CA ASN A 191 -50.08 -7.99 42.21
C ASN A 191 -50.50 -9.35 41.63
N TRP A 192 -51.72 -9.49 41.09
CA TRP A 192 -52.24 -10.76 40.56
C TRP A 192 -51.45 -11.27 39.36
N ILE A 193 -51.09 -10.39 38.42
CA ILE A 193 -50.29 -10.75 37.23
C ILE A 193 -48.92 -11.26 37.67
N TRP A 194 -48.22 -10.52 38.53
CA TRP A 194 -46.88 -10.88 39.03
C TRP A 194 -46.85 -12.18 39.85
N ARG A 195 -47.90 -12.49 40.62
CA ARG A 195 -48.03 -13.79 41.28
C ARG A 195 -48.26 -14.90 40.26
N ARG A 196 -49.21 -14.72 39.35
CA ARG A 196 -49.57 -15.72 38.33
C ARG A 196 -48.48 -15.94 37.26
N SER A 197 -47.53 -15.02 37.12
CA SER A 197 -46.31 -15.18 36.32
C SER A 197 -45.11 -15.73 37.10
N ALA A 198 -45.22 -15.90 38.43
CA ALA A 198 -44.29 -16.70 39.22
C ALA A 198 -44.77 -18.17 39.32
N ASP A 199 -46.09 -18.37 39.36
CA ASP A 199 -46.74 -19.70 39.34
C ASP A 199 -46.65 -20.41 37.96
N TRP A 200 -46.12 -19.75 36.91
CA TRP A 200 -46.14 -20.25 35.53
C TRP A 200 -44.97 -19.70 34.70
N TRP A 201 -44.39 -20.55 33.86
CA TRP A 201 -43.27 -20.35 32.90
C TRP A 201 -43.42 -19.23 31.83
N LEU A 202 -44.13 -18.15 32.13
CA LEU A 202 -44.47 -17.09 31.18
C LEU A 202 -43.25 -16.24 30.80
N MET A 203 -42.36 -15.94 31.75
CA MET A 203 -41.17 -15.13 31.51
C MET A 203 -40.14 -15.86 30.64
N GLU A 204 -40.09 -17.18 30.76
CA GLU A 204 -39.25 -18.11 30.02
C GLU A 204 -39.73 -18.21 28.56
N PHE A 205 -41.04 -18.30 28.32
CA PHE A 205 -41.57 -18.22 26.96
C PHE A 205 -41.38 -16.82 26.32
N LEU A 206 -41.52 -15.73 27.10
CA LEU A 206 -41.27 -14.37 26.59
C LEU A 206 -39.79 -14.11 26.27
N SER A 207 -38.86 -14.67 27.07
CA SER A 207 -37.42 -14.56 26.81
C SER A 207 -36.96 -15.48 25.65
N CYS A 208 -37.54 -16.68 25.50
CA CYS A 208 -37.41 -17.47 24.28
C CYS A 208 -37.89 -16.71 23.04
N LEU A 209 -39.04 -16.02 23.11
CA LEU A 209 -39.57 -15.23 21.99
C LEU A 209 -38.64 -14.05 21.65
N LEU A 210 -38.13 -13.33 22.65
CA LEU A 210 -37.12 -12.28 22.45
C LEU A 210 -35.85 -12.83 21.77
N SER A 211 -35.38 -14.01 22.20
CA SER A 211 -34.20 -14.66 21.62
C SER A 211 -34.42 -15.05 20.15
N LEU A 212 -35.59 -15.59 19.84
CA LEU A 212 -36.00 -15.97 18.49
C LEU A 212 -36.13 -14.76 17.56
N LEU A 213 -36.74 -13.67 18.03
CA LEU A 213 -36.86 -12.42 17.27
C LEU A 213 -35.49 -11.76 17.01
N ALA A 214 -34.59 -11.76 18.01
CA ALA A 214 -33.23 -11.26 17.84
C ALA A 214 -32.42 -12.12 16.84
N SER A 215 -32.54 -13.44 16.90
CA SER A 215 -31.90 -14.35 15.94
C SER A 215 -32.48 -14.22 14.53
N ALA A 216 -33.79 -13.99 14.39
CA ALA A 216 -34.42 -13.70 13.10
C ALA A 216 -33.93 -12.37 12.51
N ALA A 217 -33.78 -11.33 13.33
CA ALA A 217 -33.19 -10.06 12.90
C ALA A 217 -31.76 -10.24 12.37
N ILE A 218 -30.93 -11.04 13.04
CA ILE A 218 -29.58 -11.41 12.57
C ILE A 218 -29.65 -12.06 11.17
N VAL A 219 -30.48 -13.10 11.00
CA VAL A 219 -30.64 -13.81 9.71
C VAL A 219 -31.05 -12.85 8.59
N ILE A 220 -31.99 -11.94 8.86
CA ILE A 220 -32.50 -10.98 7.88
C ILE A 220 -31.41 -9.95 7.51
N ILE A 221 -30.74 -9.35 8.50
CA ILE A 221 -29.68 -8.36 8.28
C ILE A 221 -28.53 -8.97 7.48
N LEU A 222 -28.09 -10.17 7.84
CA LEU A 222 -27.05 -10.88 7.10
C LEU A 222 -27.47 -11.17 5.66
N LYS A 223 -28.69 -11.66 5.43
CA LYS A 223 -29.21 -11.94 4.07
C LYS A 223 -29.33 -10.68 3.20
N VAL A 224 -29.59 -9.52 3.79
CA VAL A 224 -29.71 -8.23 3.08
C VAL A 224 -28.34 -7.68 2.67
N TYR A 225 -27.29 -7.93 3.46
CA TYR A 225 -25.94 -7.41 3.21
C TYR A 225 -24.95 -8.44 2.63
N ASP A 226 -25.32 -9.70 2.46
CA ASP A 226 -24.45 -10.70 1.83
C ASP A 226 -24.15 -10.34 0.36
N ASP A 227 -22.89 -10.44 -0.03
CA ASP A 227 -22.34 -10.00 -1.32
C ASP A 227 -22.63 -8.52 -1.70
N GLN A 228 -23.00 -7.67 -0.73
CA GLN A 228 -23.21 -6.23 -0.93
C GLN A 228 -21.96 -5.39 -0.63
N PRO A 229 -21.81 -4.21 -1.25
CA PRO A 229 -20.79 -3.24 -0.85
C PRO A 229 -21.04 -2.74 0.58
N LEU A 230 -19.96 -2.39 1.30
CA LEU A 230 -20.02 -1.94 2.69
C LEU A 230 -20.99 -0.76 2.88
N PRO A 231 -22.09 -0.90 3.66
CA PRO A 231 -23.11 0.13 3.76
C PRO A 231 -22.63 1.35 4.56
N LYS A 232 -22.82 2.54 3.99
CA LYS A 232 -22.59 3.83 4.68
C LYS A 232 -23.76 4.15 5.61
N LEU A 233 -23.80 3.47 6.76
CA LEU A 233 -24.82 3.67 7.80
C LEU A 233 -24.65 5.04 8.50
N PRO A 234 -25.74 5.70 8.92
CA PRO A 234 -25.67 6.98 9.62
C PRO A 234 -25.03 6.82 11.02
N HIS A 235 -24.46 7.91 11.53
CA HIS A 235 -23.77 7.97 12.84
C HIS A 235 -22.59 7.00 13.01
N SER A 236 -21.96 6.57 11.90
CA SER A 236 -20.77 5.69 11.89
C SER A 236 -20.95 4.32 12.59
N ILE A 237 -22.19 3.87 12.76
CA ILE A 237 -22.51 2.56 13.34
C ILE A 237 -22.10 1.46 12.35
N THR A 238 -21.30 0.49 12.78
CA THR A 238 -20.87 -0.61 11.91
C THR A 238 -21.88 -1.75 11.87
N LEU A 239 -21.87 -2.55 10.78
CA LEU A 239 -22.67 -3.77 10.68
C LEU A 239 -22.35 -4.76 11.82
N ASN A 240 -21.06 -4.84 12.22
CA ASN A 240 -20.61 -5.64 13.36
C ASN A 240 -21.20 -5.15 14.70
N SER A 241 -21.37 -3.84 14.89
CA SER A 241 -22.00 -3.26 16.09
C SER A 241 -23.47 -3.69 16.20
N ILE A 242 -24.20 -3.69 15.09
CA ILE A 242 -25.60 -4.13 15.02
C ILE A 242 -25.72 -5.64 15.28
N LEU A 243 -24.85 -6.44 14.65
CA LEU A 243 -24.79 -7.88 14.87
C LEU A 243 -24.50 -8.23 16.35
N ALA A 244 -23.53 -7.55 16.97
CA ALA A 244 -23.18 -7.75 18.37
C ALA A 244 -24.35 -7.43 19.33
N LEU A 245 -25.11 -6.37 19.06
CA LEU A 245 -26.30 -6.00 19.84
C LEU A 245 -27.37 -7.10 19.78
N PHE A 246 -27.76 -7.55 18.60
CA PHE A 246 -28.77 -8.61 18.47
C PHE A 246 -28.25 -9.96 19.01
N ALA A 247 -26.96 -10.27 18.87
CA ALA A 247 -26.37 -11.47 19.44
C ALA A 247 -26.38 -11.46 20.98
N ALA A 248 -26.12 -10.30 21.61
CA ALA A 248 -26.23 -10.13 23.05
C ALA A 248 -27.67 -10.31 23.54
N LEU A 249 -28.66 -9.73 22.83
CA LEU A 249 -30.09 -9.92 23.12
C LEU A 249 -30.53 -11.38 22.96
N ALA A 250 -30.07 -12.06 21.89
CA ALA A 250 -30.33 -13.48 21.67
C ALA A 250 -29.76 -14.35 22.81
N LYS A 251 -28.50 -14.11 23.20
CA LYS A 251 -27.84 -14.80 24.32
C LYS A 251 -28.54 -14.56 25.66
N ALA A 252 -28.95 -13.33 25.95
CA ALA A 252 -29.69 -13.02 27.17
C ALA A 252 -31.04 -13.77 27.21
N GLY A 253 -31.79 -13.72 26.09
CA GLY A 253 -33.09 -14.37 25.98
C GLY A 253 -33.06 -15.90 26.08
N LEU A 254 -31.97 -16.57 25.67
CA LEU A 254 -31.82 -18.03 25.85
C LEU A 254 -31.20 -18.43 27.20
N MET A 255 -30.54 -17.52 27.91
CA MET A 255 -29.97 -17.84 29.23
C MET A 255 -31.01 -17.85 30.34
N ILE A 256 -31.95 -16.90 30.36
CA ILE A 256 -33.07 -16.84 31.33
C ILE A 256 -33.84 -18.18 31.46
N PRO A 257 -34.38 -18.78 30.37
CA PRO A 257 -35.10 -20.05 30.47
C PRO A 257 -34.18 -21.22 30.84
N SER A 258 -32.88 -21.14 30.50
CA SER A 258 -31.90 -22.17 30.82
C SER A 258 -31.52 -22.17 32.31
N SER A 259 -31.37 -20.99 32.92
CA SER A 259 -31.07 -20.85 34.36
C SER A 259 -32.26 -21.25 35.24
N GLU A 260 -33.49 -20.91 34.85
CA GLU A 260 -34.68 -21.31 35.60
C GLU A 260 -35.02 -22.80 35.42
N ALA A 261 -34.85 -23.36 34.22
CA ALA A 261 -34.97 -24.81 34.02
C ALA A 261 -33.93 -25.61 34.85
N LEU A 262 -32.67 -25.16 34.91
CA LEU A 262 -31.67 -25.74 35.83
C LEU A 262 -32.11 -25.63 37.30
N SER A 263 -32.62 -24.45 37.69
CA SER A 263 -33.09 -24.19 39.05
C SER A 263 -34.32 -25.04 39.45
N GLN A 264 -35.17 -25.38 38.49
CA GLN A 264 -36.29 -26.30 38.70
C GLN A 264 -35.85 -27.77 38.79
N LEU A 265 -34.86 -28.20 37.98
CA LEU A 265 -34.34 -29.57 38.01
C LEU A 265 -33.64 -29.92 39.34
N LYS A 266 -33.13 -28.91 40.06
CA LYS A 266 -32.69 -29.02 41.46
C LYS A 266 -33.75 -29.64 42.37
N TRP A 267 -35.00 -29.16 42.29
CA TRP A 267 -36.09 -29.67 43.12
C TRP A 267 -36.49 -31.09 42.71
N VAL A 268 -36.48 -31.39 41.41
CA VAL A 268 -36.71 -32.75 40.89
C VAL A 268 -35.64 -33.74 41.40
N TRP A 269 -34.36 -33.34 41.42
CA TRP A 269 -33.25 -34.18 41.91
C TRP A 269 -33.49 -34.70 43.34
N PHE A 270 -33.99 -33.85 44.23
CA PHE A 270 -34.31 -34.23 45.62
C PHE A 270 -35.64 -34.98 45.78
N THR A 271 -36.56 -34.98 44.79
CA THR A 271 -37.75 -35.86 44.85
C THR A 271 -37.47 -37.31 44.48
N GLU A 272 -36.45 -37.56 43.64
CA GLU A 272 -36.16 -38.88 43.10
C GLU A 272 -35.48 -39.79 44.16
N GLU A 273 -34.45 -39.30 44.84
CA GLU A 273 -33.66 -40.04 45.84
C GLU A 273 -33.20 -39.13 47.01
N GLU A 274 -32.86 -39.73 48.15
CA GLU A 274 -32.15 -39.04 49.24
C GLU A 274 -30.73 -38.64 48.78
N ARG A 275 -30.42 -37.33 48.80
CA ARG A 275 -29.18 -36.74 48.28
C ARG A 275 -28.54 -35.78 49.30
N PRO A 276 -27.21 -35.57 49.26
CA PRO A 276 -26.54 -34.56 50.10
C PRO A 276 -27.08 -33.15 49.84
N LEU A 277 -27.31 -32.35 50.89
CA LEU A 277 -27.81 -30.98 50.75
C LEU A 277 -26.84 -30.07 49.97
N VAL A 278 -25.54 -30.39 49.96
CA VAL A 278 -24.51 -29.71 49.16
C VAL A 278 -24.75 -29.77 47.64
N ASP A 279 -25.52 -30.75 47.15
CA ASP A 279 -25.96 -30.79 45.75
C ASP A 279 -26.80 -29.55 45.41
N PHE A 280 -27.56 -29.01 46.38
CA PHE A 280 -28.41 -27.83 46.21
C PHE A 280 -27.60 -26.57 45.90
N GLU A 281 -26.45 -26.36 46.57
CA GLU A 281 -25.51 -25.28 46.24
C GLU A 281 -24.88 -25.50 44.86
N THR A 282 -24.64 -26.75 44.47
CA THR A 282 -24.03 -27.11 43.18
C THR A 282 -24.96 -26.87 42.00
N PHE A 283 -26.26 -27.19 42.14
CA PHE A 283 -27.29 -26.83 41.16
C PHE A 283 -27.50 -25.31 41.09
N ASP A 284 -27.54 -24.61 42.23
CA ASP A 284 -27.66 -23.14 42.27
C ASP A 284 -26.47 -22.46 41.58
N GLN A 285 -25.23 -22.86 41.88
CA GLN A 285 -24.02 -22.39 41.19
C GLN A 285 -24.08 -22.62 39.68
N ALA A 286 -24.63 -23.76 39.23
CA ALA A 286 -24.74 -24.09 37.81
C ALA A 286 -25.80 -23.26 37.06
N SER A 287 -26.89 -22.89 37.73
CA SER A 287 -27.89 -21.96 37.17
C SER A 287 -27.31 -20.57 36.88
N ARG A 288 -26.33 -20.13 37.68
CA ARG A 288 -25.73 -18.79 37.64
C ARG A 288 -24.55 -18.64 36.69
N GLY A 289 -23.97 -19.74 36.18
CA GLY A 289 -22.87 -19.63 35.23
C GLY A 289 -22.07 -20.92 34.93
N PRO A 290 -21.12 -20.83 33.97
CA PRO A 290 -20.43 -21.99 33.40
C PRO A 290 -19.55 -22.74 34.41
N PHE A 291 -18.92 -22.05 35.37
CA PHE A 291 -18.08 -22.69 36.39
C PHE A 291 -18.86 -23.64 37.31
N GLY A 292 -20.08 -23.25 37.71
CA GLY A 292 -20.99 -24.14 38.42
C GLY A 292 -21.48 -25.27 37.51
N GLY A 293 -21.70 -24.99 36.22
CA GLY A 293 -22.01 -26.01 35.21
C GLY A 293 -20.95 -27.11 35.12
N ILE A 294 -19.66 -26.75 35.11
CA ILE A 294 -18.54 -27.72 35.11
C ILE A 294 -18.58 -28.60 36.37
N LYS A 295 -18.78 -28.00 37.55
CA LYS A 295 -18.93 -28.73 38.83
C LYS A 295 -20.11 -29.71 38.80
N LEU A 296 -21.26 -29.26 38.28
CA LEU A 296 -22.47 -30.06 38.15
C LEU A 296 -22.32 -31.20 37.12
N LEU A 297 -21.57 -31.01 36.03
CA LEU A 297 -21.27 -32.08 35.07
C LEU A 297 -20.41 -33.19 35.68
N GLY A 298 -19.40 -32.83 36.48
CA GLY A 298 -18.60 -33.80 37.24
C GLY A 298 -19.44 -34.60 38.24
N MET A 299 -20.38 -33.94 38.91
CA MET A 299 -21.33 -34.54 39.87
C MET A 299 -22.31 -35.51 39.19
N LEU A 300 -22.93 -35.10 38.07
CA LEU A 300 -23.98 -35.85 37.37
C LEU A 300 -23.45 -36.87 36.34
N LYS A 301 -22.14 -36.86 36.04
CA LYS A 301 -21.48 -37.74 35.04
C LYS A 301 -22.20 -37.78 33.69
N PHE A 302 -22.72 -36.63 33.24
CA PHE A 302 -23.53 -36.45 32.02
C PHE A 302 -24.86 -37.24 31.95
N GLY A 303 -25.24 -38.00 32.98
CA GLY A 303 -26.36 -38.94 32.94
C GLY A 303 -27.76 -38.36 33.24
N HIS A 304 -27.89 -37.06 33.50
CA HIS A 304 -29.14 -36.43 33.91
C HIS A 304 -29.50 -35.22 33.05
N LEU A 305 -30.79 -34.90 32.95
CA LEU A 305 -31.30 -33.79 32.13
C LEU A 305 -30.61 -32.44 32.44
N ALA A 306 -30.25 -32.19 33.70
CA ALA A 306 -29.56 -30.96 34.10
C ALA A 306 -28.13 -30.84 33.51
N SER A 307 -27.52 -31.94 33.07
CA SER A 307 -26.26 -31.90 32.30
C SER A 307 -26.42 -31.16 30.97
N ILE A 308 -27.60 -31.21 30.33
CA ILE A 308 -27.88 -30.46 29.09
C ILE A 308 -27.86 -28.95 29.37
N GLY A 309 -28.55 -28.50 30.42
CA GLY A 309 -28.53 -27.09 30.83
C GLY A 309 -27.11 -26.61 31.17
N ALA A 310 -26.32 -27.41 31.88
CA ALA A 310 -24.93 -27.09 32.20
C ALA A 310 -24.05 -26.96 30.94
N ILE A 311 -24.23 -27.82 29.94
CA ILE A 311 -23.56 -27.73 28.63
C ILE A 311 -23.97 -26.44 27.90
N ILE A 312 -25.26 -26.09 27.88
CA ILE A 312 -25.77 -24.86 27.24
C ILE A 312 -25.15 -23.61 27.91
N SER A 313 -25.06 -23.58 29.24
CA SER A 313 -24.40 -22.49 30.00
C SER A 313 -22.92 -22.35 29.63
N ILE A 314 -22.18 -23.45 29.45
CA ILE A 314 -20.77 -23.45 29.04
C ILE A 314 -20.61 -23.00 27.57
N LEU A 315 -21.39 -23.57 26.65
CA LEU A 315 -21.36 -23.21 25.23
C LEU A 315 -21.77 -21.74 25.00
N SER A 316 -22.59 -21.15 25.88
CA SER A 316 -22.97 -19.73 25.80
C SER A 316 -21.76 -18.78 25.75
N ILE A 317 -20.60 -19.16 26.31
CA ILE A 317 -19.35 -18.36 26.26
C ILE A 317 -18.94 -18.13 24.80
N ALA A 318 -18.92 -19.19 23.98
CA ALA A 318 -18.45 -19.16 22.60
C ALA A 318 -19.30 -18.32 21.64
N THR A 319 -20.53 -17.96 22.05
CA THR A 319 -21.43 -17.07 21.30
C THR A 319 -20.71 -15.80 20.80
N SER A 320 -19.98 -15.10 21.68
CA SER A 320 -19.35 -13.83 21.33
C SER A 320 -18.28 -13.96 20.24
N PRO A 321 -17.21 -14.78 20.38
CA PRO A 321 -16.21 -14.94 19.30
C PRO A 321 -16.80 -15.55 18.03
N ILE A 322 -17.78 -16.46 18.13
CA ILE A 322 -18.44 -17.02 16.94
C ILE A 322 -19.22 -15.95 16.17
N THR A 323 -19.92 -15.03 16.85
CA THR A 323 -20.64 -13.93 16.18
C THR A 323 -19.72 -12.98 15.42
N GLN A 324 -18.48 -12.78 15.90
CA GLN A 324 -17.49 -11.95 15.21
C GLN A 324 -16.97 -12.59 13.91
N GLN A 325 -17.00 -13.93 13.81
CA GLN A 325 -16.56 -14.67 12.61
C GLN A 325 -17.65 -14.80 11.53
N ILE A 326 -18.89 -14.36 11.80
CA ILE A 326 -19.99 -14.43 10.82
C ILE A 326 -19.75 -13.46 9.65
N ILE A 327 -19.19 -12.29 9.90
CA ILE A 327 -18.95 -11.26 8.87
C ILE A 327 -17.47 -11.20 8.53
N SER A 328 -17.17 -11.35 7.23
CA SER A 328 -15.87 -11.06 6.66
C SER A 328 -15.99 -9.93 5.63
N TYR A 329 -14.93 -9.14 5.48
CA TYR A 329 -14.83 -8.11 4.45
C TYR A 329 -13.75 -8.53 3.46
N HIS A 330 -14.06 -8.41 2.17
CA HIS A 330 -13.09 -8.64 1.09
C HIS A 330 -13.17 -7.50 0.08
N GLU A 331 -12.01 -7.05 -0.38
CA GLU A 331 -11.91 -5.99 -1.38
C GLU A 331 -12.14 -6.55 -2.79
N ARG A 332 -12.85 -5.78 -3.61
CA ARG A 332 -13.05 -6.03 -5.04
C ARG A 332 -12.71 -4.76 -5.80
N PHE A 333 -12.00 -4.90 -6.91
CA PHE A 333 -11.79 -3.79 -7.85
C PHE A 333 -13.10 -3.52 -8.59
N VAL A 334 -13.62 -2.31 -8.48
CA VAL A 334 -14.81 -1.86 -9.22
C VAL A 334 -14.48 -0.60 -10.05
N PRO A 335 -15.08 -0.42 -11.24
CA PRO A 335 -14.92 0.81 -12.01
C PRO A 335 -15.35 2.04 -11.21
N ALA A 336 -14.54 3.09 -11.24
CA ALA A 336 -14.84 4.34 -10.56
C ALA A 336 -15.97 5.10 -11.28
N THR A 337 -17.11 5.29 -10.59
CA THR A 337 -18.26 6.04 -11.13
C THR A 337 -18.13 7.56 -10.97
N SER A 338 -17.07 8.04 -10.32
CA SER A 338 -16.83 9.46 -10.05
C SER A 338 -15.36 9.76 -9.85
N GLY A 339 -14.87 10.83 -10.50
CA GLY A 339 -13.47 11.25 -10.47
C GLY A 339 -13.00 11.74 -11.86
N PRO A 340 -11.75 12.20 -11.99
CA PRO A 340 -11.15 12.44 -13.30
C PRO A 340 -11.01 11.12 -14.08
N LEU A 341 -11.33 11.14 -15.37
CA LEU A 341 -11.15 9.99 -16.25
C LEU A 341 -9.66 9.65 -16.42
N ALA A 342 -9.35 8.35 -16.47
CA ALA A 342 -8.00 7.89 -16.78
C ALA A 342 -7.67 8.20 -18.24
N GLN A 343 -6.55 8.86 -18.49
CA GLN A 343 -6.19 9.40 -19.80
C GLN A 343 -4.78 8.98 -20.20
N ALA A 344 -4.62 8.34 -21.35
CA ALA A 344 -3.32 7.97 -21.90
C ALA A 344 -2.94 8.89 -23.08
N PRO A 345 -1.67 9.32 -23.17
CA PRO A 345 -1.20 10.26 -24.20
C PRO A 345 -1.29 9.63 -25.59
N ARG A 346 -1.91 10.35 -26.53
CA ARG A 346 -2.25 9.92 -27.90
C ARG A 346 -2.26 11.16 -28.81
N SER A 347 -1.78 11.00 -30.03
CA SER A 347 -1.89 11.99 -31.11
C SER A 347 -2.33 11.29 -32.40
N ASP A 348 -3.20 11.94 -33.16
CA ASP A 348 -3.58 11.57 -34.53
C ASP A 348 -3.19 12.64 -35.58
N LEU A 349 -2.66 13.79 -35.15
CA LEU A 349 -2.06 14.82 -36.01
C LEU A 349 -0.67 15.23 -35.51
N PHE A 350 0.25 15.49 -36.45
CA PHE A 350 1.47 16.26 -36.22
C PHE A 350 1.58 17.44 -37.20
N MET A 351 1.68 18.66 -36.67
CA MET A 351 1.75 19.91 -37.45
C MET A 351 2.69 20.98 -36.84
N ALA A 352 3.64 20.56 -36.00
CA ALA A 352 4.42 21.48 -35.16
C ALA A 352 5.78 21.88 -35.77
N TYR A 353 5.82 23.05 -36.40
CA TYR A 353 7.05 23.65 -36.92
C TYR A 353 7.01 25.19 -36.83
N ASN A 354 8.17 25.82 -36.91
CA ASN A 354 8.33 27.26 -37.09
C ASN A 354 8.66 27.56 -38.56
N PRO A 355 7.84 28.31 -39.30
CA PRO A 355 8.12 28.68 -40.68
C PRO A 355 9.29 29.68 -40.76
N LEU A 356 10.16 29.51 -41.76
CA LEU A 356 11.26 30.42 -42.07
C LEU A 356 11.12 30.94 -43.49
N SER A 357 11.31 32.25 -43.68
CA SER A 357 11.15 32.89 -45.00
C SER A 357 12.21 32.38 -45.99
N GLY A 358 11.77 31.65 -47.03
CA GLY A 358 12.66 31.09 -48.05
C GLY A 358 13.35 29.78 -47.68
N SER A 359 12.83 29.03 -46.70
CA SER A 359 13.38 27.75 -46.23
C SER A 359 12.27 26.75 -45.87
N THR A 360 12.62 25.48 -45.64
CA THR A 360 11.69 24.42 -45.18
C THR A 360 11.15 24.66 -43.76
N GLY A 361 11.74 25.61 -43.02
CA GLY A 361 11.42 25.88 -41.61
C GLY A 361 12.27 25.04 -40.67
N VAL A 362 11.94 25.06 -39.38
CA VAL A 362 12.54 24.17 -38.37
C VAL A 362 11.46 23.56 -37.48
N PRO A 363 11.66 22.36 -36.92
CA PRO A 363 10.78 21.83 -35.87
C PRO A 363 10.71 22.81 -34.70
N ASP A 364 9.62 22.74 -33.95
CA ASP A 364 9.49 23.53 -32.72
C ASP A 364 10.52 23.09 -31.66
N LEU A 365 10.80 23.98 -30.70
CA LEU A 365 11.83 23.76 -29.67
C LEU A 365 11.58 22.47 -28.88
N SER A 366 10.31 22.09 -28.66
CA SER A 366 9.92 20.84 -28.01
C SER A 366 10.33 19.59 -28.79
N MET A 367 10.28 19.61 -30.14
CA MET A 367 10.76 18.48 -30.96
C MET A 367 12.30 18.46 -31.03
N GLN A 368 12.94 19.62 -31.16
CA GLN A 368 14.41 19.72 -31.10
C GLN A 368 14.96 19.21 -29.76
N GLN A 369 14.29 19.55 -28.65
CA GLN A 369 14.58 19.02 -27.32
C GLN A 369 14.35 17.50 -27.26
N ALA A 370 13.28 16.97 -27.86
CA ALA A 370 13.03 15.53 -27.87
C ALA A 370 14.15 14.75 -28.61
N VAL A 371 14.60 15.26 -29.76
CA VAL A 371 15.75 14.67 -30.49
C VAL A 371 17.02 14.71 -29.64
N LYS A 372 17.36 15.87 -29.05
CA LYS A 372 18.54 15.99 -28.17
C LYS A 372 18.43 15.13 -26.90
N MET A 373 17.25 15.03 -26.28
CA MET A 373 17.03 14.16 -25.11
C MET A 373 17.23 12.68 -25.44
N GLY A 374 16.83 12.25 -26.64
CA GLY A 374 17.10 10.89 -27.10
C GLY A 374 18.56 10.64 -27.45
N LEU A 375 19.23 11.64 -28.03
CA LEU A 375 20.63 11.59 -28.44
C LEU A 375 21.57 11.58 -27.22
N PHE A 376 21.32 12.42 -26.21
CA PHE A 376 22.16 12.47 -25.00
C PHE A 376 21.75 11.47 -23.90
N ASN A 377 20.84 10.54 -24.19
CA ASN A 377 20.56 9.42 -23.30
C ASN A 377 21.62 8.33 -23.48
N ALA A 378 22.17 7.80 -22.37
CA ALA A 378 23.19 6.76 -22.45
C ALA A 378 22.66 5.50 -23.17
N ALA A 379 23.49 4.87 -24.01
CA ALA A 379 23.10 3.75 -24.87
C ALA A 379 22.84 2.42 -24.12
N ASN A 380 23.16 2.37 -22.82
CA ASN A 380 22.82 1.29 -21.89
C ASN A 380 21.51 1.55 -21.11
N GLU A 381 20.94 2.77 -21.20
CA GLU A 381 19.68 3.15 -20.58
C GLU A 381 18.56 3.25 -21.63
N SER A 382 17.30 3.14 -21.19
CA SER A 382 16.13 3.21 -22.07
C SER A 382 15.16 4.29 -21.62
N ILE A 383 14.74 5.16 -22.55
CA ILE A 383 13.76 6.20 -22.27
C ILE A 383 12.38 5.56 -22.06
N ALA A 384 11.81 5.75 -20.87
CA ALA A 384 10.49 5.24 -20.54
C ALA A 384 9.39 5.85 -21.43
N ALA A 385 8.38 5.07 -21.78
CA ALA A 385 7.20 5.56 -22.49
C ALA A 385 6.40 6.56 -21.63
N SER A 386 5.81 7.56 -22.27
CA SER A 386 5.06 8.64 -21.61
C SER A 386 3.97 8.09 -20.68
N THR A 387 4.00 8.54 -19.42
CA THR A 387 3.13 8.03 -18.36
C THR A 387 1.69 8.51 -18.52
N PRO A 388 0.68 7.61 -18.40
CA PRO A 388 -0.73 7.99 -18.49
C PRO A 388 -1.25 8.49 -17.13
N SER A 389 -2.24 9.39 -17.17
CA SER A 389 -2.88 9.94 -15.98
C SER A 389 -3.87 8.94 -15.38
N CYS A 390 -3.66 8.56 -14.10
CA CYS A 390 -4.50 7.63 -13.36
C CYS A 390 -4.57 8.03 -11.87
N ALA A 391 -5.67 8.68 -11.46
CA ALA A 391 -5.82 9.17 -10.09
C ALA A 391 -5.99 8.07 -9.02
N THR A 392 -6.35 6.84 -9.40
CA THR A 392 -6.62 5.74 -8.46
C THR A 392 -5.44 4.77 -8.28
N GLY A 393 -4.36 4.92 -9.03
CA GLY A 393 -3.24 3.98 -9.03
C GLY A 393 -3.56 2.58 -9.59
N ASN A 394 -4.76 2.35 -10.13
CA ASN A 394 -5.15 1.14 -10.86
C ASN A 394 -6.06 1.52 -12.03
N CYS A 395 -5.55 1.48 -13.26
CA CYS A 395 -6.29 1.86 -14.47
C CYS A 395 -5.96 0.93 -15.64
N THR A 396 -6.92 0.64 -16.51
CA THR A 396 -6.69 -0.08 -17.78
C THR A 396 -7.25 0.71 -18.95
N TRP A 397 -6.52 0.72 -20.05
CA TRP A 397 -6.98 1.27 -21.32
C TRP A 397 -7.31 0.13 -22.28
N PRO A 398 -8.36 0.26 -23.11
CA PRO A 398 -8.48 -0.58 -24.30
C PRO A 398 -7.29 -0.31 -25.23
N GLU A 399 -7.02 -1.22 -26.17
CA GLU A 399 -5.97 -0.96 -27.16
C GLU A 399 -6.26 0.30 -27.97
N PHE A 400 -5.28 1.19 -28.09
CA PHE A 400 -5.40 2.44 -28.83
C PHE A 400 -4.18 2.69 -29.70
N SER A 401 -4.42 3.14 -30.94
CA SER A 401 -3.35 3.53 -31.86
C SER A 401 -3.00 5.01 -31.73
N SER A 402 -1.71 5.34 -31.89
CA SER A 402 -1.18 6.70 -31.90
C SER A 402 -0.09 6.85 -32.96
N LEU A 403 0.03 8.06 -33.50
CA LEU A 403 1.19 8.48 -34.28
C LEU A 403 2.47 8.41 -33.43
N GLY A 404 3.58 8.05 -34.05
CA GLY A 404 4.92 8.02 -33.44
C GLY A 404 6.03 7.90 -34.49
N ILE A 405 7.26 7.81 -34.00
CA ILE A 405 8.47 7.55 -34.79
C ILE A 405 8.90 6.11 -34.56
N CYS A 406 9.24 5.41 -35.63
CA CYS A 406 9.85 4.09 -35.58
C CYS A 406 11.27 4.15 -36.15
N SER A 407 12.11 3.24 -35.69
CA SER A 407 13.52 3.14 -36.06
C SER A 407 13.87 1.72 -36.51
N LYS A 408 14.75 1.61 -37.50
CA LYS A 408 15.42 0.37 -37.92
C LYS A 408 16.91 0.63 -38.12
N VAL A 409 17.74 -0.34 -37.76
CA VAL A 409 19.19 -0.30 -37.97
C VAL A 409 19.61 -1.62 -38.61
N ALA A 410 20.33 -1.54 -39.72
CA ALA A 410 20.83 -2.70 -40.45
C ALA A 410 22.35 -2.62 -40.61
N ASN A 411 23.02 -3.77 -40.48
CA ASN A 411 24.44 -3.89 -40.80
C ASN A 411 24.61 -3.94 -42.32
N VAL A 412 25.36 -2.99 -42.87
CA VAL A 412 25.66 -2.86 -44.31
C VAL A 412 27.16 -2.94 -44.60
N THR A 413 27.97 -3.41 -43.63
CA THR A 413 29.42 -3.64 -43.76
C THR A 413 29.77 -4.48 -45.00
N SER A 414 28.93 -5.46 -45.35
CA SER A 414 29.10 -6.33 -46.53
C SER A 414 29.02 -5.62 -47.88
N PHE A 415 28.56 -4.36 -47.92
CA PHE A 415 28.51 -3.53 -49.12
C PHE A 415 29.73 -2.59 -49.25
N LEU A 416 30.66 -2.57 -48.28
CA LEU A 416 31.79 -1.64 -48.30
C LEU A 416 32.81 -1.98 -49.39
N HIS A 417 33.16 -0.97 -50.18
CA HIS A 417 34.27 -0.99 -51.12
C HIS A 417 35.44 -0.17 -50.55
N VAL A 418 36.51 -0.88 -50.16
CA VAL A 418 37.74 -0.33 -49.58
C VAL A 418 38.80 -0.17 -50.69
N ALA A 419 39.31 1.04 -50.88
CA ALA A 419 40.32 1.37 -51.90
C ALA A 419 41.57 2.01 -51.28
N THR A 420 42.74 1.40 -51.48
CA THR A 420 44.03 1.93 -51.03
C THR A 420 44.43 3.18 -51.82
N VAL A 421 44.86 4.22 -51.12
CA VAL A 421 45.39 5.47 -51.70
C VAL A 421 46.90 5.32 -51.89
N PRO A 422 47.48 5.61 -53.07
CA PRO A 422 48.91 5.48 -53.30
C PRO A 422 49.76 6.36 -52.36
N GLY A 423 50.69 5.74 -51.61
CA GLY A 423 51.42 6.31 -50.46
C GLY A 423 52.39 7.48 -50.71
N ASN A 424 52.26 8.21 -51.82
CA ASN A 424 53.01 9.45 -52.07
C ASN A 424 52.37 10.70 -51.42
N LEU A 425 51.22 10.53 -50.73
CA LEU A 425 50.53 11.59 -49.99
C LEU A 425 50.42 11.30 -48.48
N SER A 426 50.53 10.03 -48.04
CA SER A 426 50.42 9.65 -46.62
C SER A 426 51.65 10.06 -45.80
N ALA A 427 52.84 9.96 -46.39
CA ALA A 427 54.14 10.07 -45.71
C ALA A 427 54.54 11.45 -45.16
N SER A 428 53.79 12.53 -45.44
CA SER A 428 54.19 13.90 -45.05
C SER A 428 53.53 14.45 -43.79
N ILE A 429 52.43 13.85 -43.30
CA ILE A 429 51.64 14.37 -42.17
C ILE A 429 51.32 13.28 -41.12
N GLY A 430 51.58 12.00 -41.41
CA GLY A 430 51.43 10.91 -40.42
C GLY A 430 50.00 10.41 -40.27
N TYR A 431 49.26 10.33 -41.39
CA TYR A 431 47.87 9.87 -41.42
C TYR A 431 47.68 8.43 -40.94
N LEU A 432 46.56 8.17 -40.27
CA LEU A 432 46.26 6.91 -39.59
C LEU A 432 45.53 5.89 -40.48
N THR A 433 45.03 6.30 -41.65
CA THR A 433 44.41 5.41 -42.65
C THR A 433 44.94 5.69 -44.06
N GLU A 434 45.30 4.63 -44.79
CA GLU A 434 45.62 4.69 -46.23
C GLU A 434 44.44 4.29 -47.13
N ASN A 435 43.26 4.04 -46.55
CA ASN A 435 42.10 3.48 -47.25
C ASN A 435 40.97 4.50 -47.38
N ASN A 436 40.49 4.73 -48.60
CA ASN A 436 39.23 5.41 -48.87
C ASN A 436 38.12 4.35 -48.92
N VAL A 437 37.12 4.46 -48.04
CA VAL A 437 36.04 3.48 -47.90
C VAL A 437 34.73 4.09 -48.42
N THR A 438 33.99 3.32 -49.20
CA THR A 438 32.77 3.80 -49.88
C THR A 438 31.67 2.75 -49.88
N LEU A 439 30.42 3.17 -49.82
CA LEU A 439 29.24 2.34 -50.05
C LEU A 439 28.70 2.56 -51.48
N PRO A 440 27.97 1.59 -52.08
CA PRO A 440 27.53 1.66 -53.48
C PRO A 440 26.51 2.77 -53.76
N ASN A 441 25.90 3.33 -52.70
CA ASN A 441 24.97 4.45 -52.80
C ASN A 441 25.65 5.82 -52.77
N GLY A 442 26.94 5.94 -52.40
CA GLY A 442 27.69 7.20 -52.34
C GLY A 442 28.03 7.70 -50.93
N ALA A 443 27.70 6.96 -49.87
CA ALA A 443 28.24 7.19 -48.53
C ALA A 443 29.74 6.82 -48.46
N TYR A 444 30.53 7.51 -47.63
CA TYR A 444 31.99 7.39 -47.64
C TYR A 444 32.66 7.67 -46.28
N LEU A 445 33.84 7.09 -46.07
CA LEU A 445 34.82 7.46 -45.05
C LEU A 445 36.17 7.67 -45.77
N GLN A 446 36.63 8.92 -45.82
CA GLN A 446 37.81 9.32 -46.58
C GLN A 446 39.10 9.06 -45.79
N ALA A 447 40.13 8.54 -46.47
CA ALA A 447 41.46 8.31 -45.92
C ALA A 447 42.06 9.58 -45.28
N GLY A 448 42.68 9.43 -44.11
CA GLY A 448 43.33 10.52 -43.37
C GLY A 448 43.20 10.37 -41.85
N GLU A 449 42.77 11.46 -41.20
CA GLU A 449 42.47 11.52 -39.76
C GLU A 449 41.03 11.11 -39.41
N MET A 450 40.12 10.89 -40.37
CA MET A 450 38.72 10.53 -40.05
C MET A 450 38.59 9.05 -39.63
N ALA A 451 38.16 8.82 -38.39
CA ALA A 451 37.85 7.48 -37.87
C ALA A 451 36.39 7.08 -38.12
N MET A 452 35.46 8.05 -38.13
CA MET A 452 34.05 7.83 -38.46
C MET A 452 33.48 8.98 -39.27
N ASN A 453 32.54 8.67 -40.18
CA ASN A 453 31.72 9.66 -40.91
C ASN A 453 30.24 9.21 -40.94
N ILE A 454 29.34 10.16 -40.67
CA ILE A 454 27.90 9.99 -40.77
C ILE A 454 27.40 10.78 -41.98
N THR A 455 26.84 10.06 -42.95
CA THR A 455 26.39 10.61 -44.23
C THR A 455 24.89 10.43 -44.43
N THR A 456 24.20 11.53 -44.66
CA THR A 456 22.75 11.59 -44.91
C THR A 456 22.40 11.62 -46.40
N LEU A 457 21.15 11.26 -46.71
CA LEU A 457 20.51 11.61 -47.98
C LEU A 457 20.65 13.12 -48.28
N PRO A 458 20.78 13.52 -49.56
CA PRO A 458 21.28 14.84 -49.91
C PRO A 458 20.33 16.00 -49.58
N ASP A 459 20.91 17.01 -48.91
CA ASP A 459 20.49 18.41 -48.96
C ASP A 459 21.65 19.27 -49.51
N THR A 460 21.34 20.29 -50.30
CA THR A 460 22.32 21.08 -51.07
C THR A 460 22.82 22.28 -50.29
N VAL A 461 23.90 22.11 -49.52
CA VAL A 461 24.56 23.23 -48.86
C VAL A 461 25.13 24.19 -49.91
N GLY A 462 24.60 25.41 -49.96
CA GLY A 462 25.04 26.44 -50.93
C GLY A 462 24.77 26.11 -52.39
N GLY A 463 23.84 25.18 -52.69
CA GLY A 463 23.57 24.74 -54.06
C GLY A 463 24.58 23.74 -54.64
N VAL A 464 25.49 23.21 -53.81
CA VAL A 464 26.40 22.11 -54.15
C VAL A 464 25.92 20.83 -53.46
N ALA A 465 25.81 19.73 -54.21
CA ALA A 465 25.60 18.41 -53.62
C ALA A 465 26.94 17.89 -53.04
N VAL A 466 27.04 17.84 -51.72
CA VAL A 466 28.27 17.41 -51.00
C VAL A 466 28.23 15.92 -50.61
N SER A 467 27.05 15.29 -50.74
CA SER A 467 26.81 13.87 -50.51
C SER A 467 26.11 13.29 -51.74
N ALA A 468 26.49 12.08 -52.15
CA ALA A 468 25.93 11.40 -53.33
C ALA A 468 24.96 10.26 -52.97
N VAL A 469 24.57 10.11 -51.69
CA VAL A 469 23.71 9.03 -51.18
C VAL A 469 22.37 9.03 -51.90
N ASN A 470 22.18 8.13 -52.87
CA ASN A 470 21.04 8.16 -53.78
C ASN A 470 19.89 7.18 -53.44
N TYR A 471 20.10 6.21 -52.55
CA TYR A 471 19.12 5.16 -52.23
C TYR A 471 19.44 4.44 -50.90
N SER A 472 18.41 3.82 -50.30
CA SER A 472 18.54 2.87 -49.18
C SER A 472 19.20 1.56 -49.64
N LEU A 473 20.10 0.98 -48.85
CA LEU A 473 20.71 -0.31 -49.16
C LEU A 473 19.84 -1.45 -48.58
N ALA A 474 19.58 -1.43 -47.28
CA ALA A 474 18.91 -2.50 -46.54
C ALA A 474 17.38 -2.41 -46.59
N PHE A 475 16.81 -1.21 -46.68
CA PHE A 475 15.36 -0.97 -46.55
C PHE A 475 14.64 -0.66 -47.87
N SER A 476 15.35 -0.75 -49.01
CA SER A 476 14.82 -0.57 -50.37
C SER A 476 13.66 -1.51 -50.74
N ASN A 477 13.44 -2.58 -49.98
CA ASN A 477 12.29 -3.49 -50.13
C ASN A 477 11.06 -3.07 -49.30
N GLU A 478 11.12 -1.98 -48.54
CA GLU A 478 10.03 -1.48 -47.68
C GLU A 478 9.50 -0.10 -48.15
N PRO A 479 8.83 -0.02 -49.31
CA PRO A 479 8.48 1.26 -49.95
C PRO A 479 7.60 2.18 -49.09
N ASN A 480 6.79 1.62 -48.17
CA ASN A 480 5.98 2.43 -47.27
C ASN A 480 6.83 3.11 -46.17
N ALA A 481 7.83 2.42 -45.62
CA ALA A 481 8.73 2.98 -44.62
C ALA A 481 9.72 3.97 -45.27
N GLU A 482 10.19 3.67 -46.48
CA GLU A 482 10.97 4.60 -47.29
C GLU A 482 10.17 5.88 -47.60
N TYR A 483 8.89 5.77 -47.97
CA TYR A 483 8.02 6.93 -48.22
C TYR A 483 7.72 7.77 -46.97
N THR A 484 7.71 7.19 -45.76
CA THR A 484 7.52 7.93 -44.50
C THR A 484 8.83 8.28 -43.79
N THR A 485 9.97 8.21 -44.49
CA THR A 485 11.30 8.53 -43.95
C THR A 485 11.40 9.97 -43.43
N ILE A 486 11.97 10.10 -42.23
CA ILE A 486 12.37 11.35 -41.59
C ILE A 486 13.89 11.50 -41.64
N SER A 487 14.62 10.40 -41.43
CA SER A 487 16.07 10.34 -41.55
C SER A 487 16.47 8.98 -42.11
N ASN A 488 17.32 8.98 -43.14
CA ASN A 488 18.14 7.83 -43.49
C ASN A 488 19.60 8.30 -43.51
N HIS A 489 20.43 7.67 -42.69
CA HIS A 489 21.85 7.99 -42.56
C HIS A 489 22.72 6.74 -42.47
N PHE A 490 23.90 6.84 -43.08
CA PHE A 490 24.90 5.79 -43.17
C PHE A 490 26.09 6.19 -42.32
N ILE A 491 26.39 5.36 -41.31
CA ILE A 491 27.52 5.52 -40.41
C ILE A 491 28.60 4.55 -40.90
N ILE A 492 29.79 5.05 -41.22
CA ILE A 492 30.96 4.23 -41.58
C ILE A 492 32.08 4.57 -40.60
N TRP A 493 32.71 3.57 -39.98
CA TRP A 493 33.76 3.74 -38.98
C TRP A 493 34.89 2.71 -39.12
N GLN A 494 36.07 3.04 -38.58
CA GLN A 494 37.22 2.15 -38.47
C GLN A 494 37.19 1.41 -37.12
N ASN A 495 37.26 0.07 -37.11
CA ASN A 495 37.16 -0.73 -35.89
C ASN A 495 38.38 -0.63 -34.96
N ASN A 496 39.58 -0.51 -35.54
CA ASN A 496 40.84 -0.35 -34.80
C ASN A 496 41.46 1.02 -35.10
N GLU A 497 41.32 1.98 -34.18
CA GLU A 497 41.93 3.31 -34.32
C GLU A 497 43.46 3.19 -34.53
N GLY A 498 43.99 3.95 -35.49
CA GLY A 498 45.42 4.12 -35.66
C GLY A 498 46.21 2.96 -36.29
N GLN A 499 45.56 1.88 -36.76
CA GLN A 499 46.25 0.78 -37.46
C GLN A 499 45.92 0.72 -38.95
N SER A 500 46.96 0.47 -39.77
CA SER A 500 46.89 0.52 -41.24
C SER A 500 46.19 -0.67 -41.91
N GLN A 501 45.99 -1.79 -41.21
CA GLN A 501 45.15 -2.90 -41.69
C GLN A 501 43.70 -2.62 -41.33
N GLY A 502 43.03 -1.89 -42.22
CA GLY A 502 41.68 -1.40 -42.04
C GLY A 502 40.62 -2.49 -41.96
N ASP A 503 40.17 -2.73 -40.73
CA ASP A 503 38.85 -3.30 -40.43
C ASP A 503 37.84 -2.15 -40.27
N PHE A 504 36.68 -2.25 -40.91
CA PHE A 504 35.70 -1.18 -41.05
C PHE A 504 34.28 -1.71 -40.89
N GLY A 505 33.45 -0.99 -40.13
CA GLY A 505 32.02 -1.26 -40.03
C GLY A 505 31.18 -0.24 -40.79
N ALA A 506 29.97 -0.64 -41.18
CA ALA A 506 28.94 0.27 -41.66
C ALA A 506 27.53 -0.13 -41.23
N LEU A 507 26.74 0.86 -40.78
CA LEU A 507 25.33 0.73 -40.44
C LEU A 507 24.48 1.69 -41.29
N GLU A 508 23.31 1.21 -41.72
CA GLU A 508 22.22 2.06 -42.21
C GLU A 508 21.18 2.24 -41.10
N VAL A 509 20.85 3.49 -40.79
CA VAL A 509 19.88 3.87 -39.76
C VAL A 509 18.70 4.60 -40.41
N LEU A 510 17.54 3.97 -40.36
CA LEU A 510 16.28 4.49 -40.90
C LEU A 510 15.33 4.90 -39.77
N MET A 511 14.91 6.15 -39.76
CA MET A 511 13.87 6.69 -38.88
C MET A 511 12.70 7.20 -39.72
N TYR A 512 11.49 6.74 -39.42
CA TYR A 512 10.30 6.95 -40.25
C TYR A 512 9.04 7.11 -39.39
N TRP A 513 8.00 7.75 -39.94
CA TRP A 513 6.70 7.84 -39.26
C TRP A 513 5.99 6.48 -39.27
N CYS A 514 5.36 6.15 -38.14
CA CYS A 514 4.59 4.93 -37.97
C CYS A 514 3.37 5.14 -37.07
N VAL A 515 2.39 4.24 -37.19
CA VAL A 515 1.23 4.15 -36.31
C VAL A 515 1.38 2.92 -35.42
N ASN A 516 1.60 3.17 -34.13
CA ASN A 516 1.78 2.15 -33.11
C ASN A 516 0.49 1.95 -32.31
N THR A 517 0.10 0.71 -32.07
CA THR A 517 -1.01 0.33 -31.20
C THR A 517 -0.47 -0.06 -29.84
N TYR A 518 -1.05 0.53 -28.79
CA TYR A 518 -0.59 0.42 -27.41
C TYR A 518 -1.62 -0.30 -26.55
N SER A 519 -1.14 -1.28 -25.77
CA SER A 519 -1.84 -1.82 -24.62
C SER A 519 -1.22 -1.24 -23.35
N THR A 520 -1.98 -0.40 -22.64
CA THR A 520 -1.51 0.33 -21.45
C THR A 520 -2.32 -0.03 -20.21
N GLN A 521 -1.62 -0.24 -19.10
CA GLN A 521 -2.20 -0.45 -17.77
C GLN A 521 -1.36 0.24 -16.70
N ILE A 522 -2.02 0.71 -15.64
CA ILE A 522 -1.39 1.05 -14.36
C ILE A 522 -1.88 0.04 -13.33
N ARG A 523 -0.95 -0.57 -12.58
CA ARG A 523 -1.25 -1.44 -11.43
C ARG A 523 -0.42 -1.02 -10.23
N ALA A 524 -1.05 -0.82 -9.08
CA ALA A 524 -0.41 -0.34 -7.85
C ALA A 524 0.50 0.89 -8.05
N GLY A 525 0.09 1.82 -8.92
CA GLY A 525 0.83 3.04 -9.29
C GLY A 525 1.89 2.85 -10.39
N VAL A 526 2.29 1.62 -10.74
CA VAL A 526 3.29 1.35 -11.78
C VAL A 526 2.62 1.28 -13.16
N SER A 527 3.10 2.07 -14.11
CA SER A 527 2.64 2.05 -15.50
C SER A 527 3.40 1.06 -16.38
N THR A 528 2.66 0.28 -17.17
CA THR A 528 3.20 -0.59 -18.22
C THR A 528 2.48 -0.26 -19.53
N THR A 529 3.25 0.06 -20.58
CA THR A 529 2.75 0.37 -21.92
C THR A 529 3.51 -0.48 -22.92
N ASN A 530 2.84 -1.45 -23.53
CA ASN A 530 3.43 -2.33 -24.54
C ASN A 530 2.92 -1.94 -25.93
N ILE A 531 3.79 -2.01 -26.94
CA ILE A 531 3.37 -1.93 -28.35
C ILE A 531 2.89 -3.33 -28.77
N THR A 532 1.63 -3.44 -29.19
CA THR A 532 1.03 -4.72 -29.63
C THR A 532 1.03 -4.88 -31.15
N ALA A 533 1.03 -3.76 -31.88
CA ALA A 533 1.25 -3.71 -33.33
C ALA A 533 1.92 -2.41 -33.76
N SER A 534 2.72 -2.44 -34.82
CA SER A 534 3.26 -1.26 -35.50
C SER A 534 2.93 -1.35 -36.99
N SER A 535 2.65 -0.22 -37.64
CA SER A 535 2.13 -0.21 -39.01
C SER A 535 2.43 1.09 -39.76
N VAL A 536 2.59 0.97 -41.09
CA VAL A 536 2.82 2.06 -42.04
C VAL A 536 1.96 1.81 -43.28
N ASN A 537 0.63 1.80 -43.13
CA ASN A 537 -0.29 1.67 -44.27
C ASN A 537 -0.67 3.07 -44.76
N ILE A 538 -0.30 3.45 -45.99
CA ILE A 538 -0.58 4.80 -46.50
C ILE A 538 -2.05 4.89 -46.92
N GLY A 539 -2.81 5.80 -46.30
CA GLY A 539 -4.28 5.89 -46.41
C GLY A 539 -4.80 6.79 -47.53
N SER A 540 -4.10 7.88 -47.87
CA SER A 540 -4.51 8.80 -48.94
C SER A 540 -3.38 9.71 -49.43
N ASN A 541 -3.20 9.83 -50.74
CA ASN A 541 -2.07 10.52 -51.37
C ASN A 541 -2.45 11.93 -51.89
N ASN A 542 -2.87 12.83 -51.00
CA ASN A 542 -3.33 14.17 -51.38
C ASN A 542 -2.27 15.27 -51.16
N ALA A 543 -2.34 16.33 -51.97
CA ALA A 543 -1.61 17.59 -51.86
C ALA A 543 -0.11 17.47 -51.50
N SER A 544 0.74 17.25 -52.51
CA SER A 544 2.19 17.43 -52.37
C SER A 544 2.60 18.89 -52.53
N ILE A 545 3.31 19.43 -51.55
CA ILE A 545 3.98 20.73 -51.63
C ILE A 545 5.38 20.53 -52.20
N THR A 546 5.65 21.17 -53.34
CA THR A 546 6.99 21.24 -53.94
C THR A 546 7.73 22.46 -53.40
N LEU A 547 8.66 22.25 -52.47
CA LEU A 547 9.49 23.32 -51.90
C LEU A 547 10.76 23.51 -52.75
N PRO A 548 11.19 24.75 -53.04
CA PRO A 548 12.36 25.02 -53.89
C PRO A 548 13.66 24.72 -53.14
N VAL A 549 14.52 23.88 -53.73
CA VAL A 549 15.80 23.50 -53.14
C VAL A 549 16.88 24.52 -53.58
N GLY A 550 17.08 25.53 -52.74
CA GLY A 550 18.10 26.58 -52.90
C GLY A 550 17.77 27.70 -53.90
N ASN A 551 18.67 28.70 -53.98
CA ASN A 551 18.51 29.90 -54.82
C ASN A 551 18.70 29.66 -56.34
N ASN A 552 18.74 28.41 -56.79
CA ASN A 552 19.01 28.07 -58.19
C ASN A 552 17.70 28.08 -59.00
N MET A 553 17.60 28.97 -59.98
CA MET A 553 16.41 29.15 -60.84
C MET A 553 16.07 27.96 -61.75
N ASN A 554 16.76 26.82 -61.62
CA ASN A 554 16.58 25.59 -62.40
C ASN A 554 15.93 24.43 -61.61
N GLY A 555 14.92 24.72 -60.80
CA GLY A 555 13.73 23.86 -60.72
C GLY A 555 13.82 22.47 -60.08
N THR A 556 14.83 22.17 -59.25
CA THR A 556 14.77 21.00 -58.35
C THR A 556 13.88 21.31 -57.14
N TYR A 557 12.73 20.63 -57.06
CA TYR A 557 11.80 20.74 -55.94
C TYR A 557 11.70 19.40 -55.20
N GLN A 558 11.84 19.40 -53.87
CA GLN A 558 11.50 18.24 -53.05
C GLN A 558 10.00 18.22 -52.75
N LYS A 559 9.41 17.03 -52.82
CA LYS A 559 7.96 16.79 -52.84
C LYS A 559 7.48 16.35 -51.45
N TYR A 560 7.21 17.31 -50.57
CA TYR A 560 6.70 17.05 -49.23
C TYR A 560 5.16 17.09 -49.25
N GLY A 561 4.54 15.90 -49.24
CA GLY A 561 3.09 15.77 -49.10
C GLY A 561 2.65 15.61 -47.65
N GLU A 562 1.36 15.85 -47.42
CA GLU A 562 0.67 15.37 -46.22
C GLU A 562 0.77 13.84 -46.17
N LEU A 563 1.22 13.27 -45.05
CA LEU A 563 1.30 11.82 -44.86
C LEU A 563 0.09 11.35 -44.05
N ALA A 564 -0.81 10.61 -44.69
CA ALA A 564 -1.88 9.89 -44.00
C ALA A 564 -1.50 8.41 -43.83
N MET A 565 -1.40 7.94 -42.59
CA MET A 565 -1.07 6.55 -42.24
C MET A 565 -2.17 5.91 -41.40
N ASN A 566 -2.42 4.62 -41.59
CA ASN A 566 -3.54 3.91 -40.97
C ASN A 566 -3.05 2.69 -40.18
N PRO A 567 -3.66 2.37 -39.01
CA PRO A 567 -3.39 1.14 -38.29
C PRO A 567 -3.63 -0.11 -39.15
N MET A 568 -3.02 -1.24 -38.80
CA MET A 568 -3.51 -2.53 -39.29
C MET A 568 -5.00 -2.70 -38.95
N ASN A 569 -5.79 -3.09 -39.95
CA ASN A 569 -7.24 -3.33 -39.85
C ASN A 569 -8.11 -2.11 -39.47
N SER A 570 -7.63 -0.86 -39.64
CA SER A 570 -8.45 0.35 -39.42
C SER A 570 -8.42 1.32 -40.61
N THR A 571 -9.51 2.07 -40.80
CA THR A 571 -9.62 3.19 -41.75
C THR A 571 -9.42 4.56 -41.08
N THR A 572 -8.93 4.61 -39.83
CA THR A 572 -8.58 5.86 -39.14
C THR A 572 -7.23 6.39 -39.62
N ASN A 573 -7.24 7.54 -40.30
CA ASN A 573 -6.02 8.20 -40.77
C ASN A 573 -5.33 8.94 -39.61
N TYR A 574 -4.02 8.76 -39.49
CA TYR A 574 -3.10 9.51 -38.65
C TYR A 574 -2.26 10.40 -39.58
N ILE A 575 -2.27 11.71 -39.34
CA ILE A 575 -1.86 12.72 -40.32
C ILE A 575 -0.57 13.42 -39.89
N VAL A 576 0.35 13.62 -40.83
CA VAL A 576 1.53 14.48 -40.69
C VAL A 576 1.43 15.59 -41.73
N ASP A 577 1.42 16.83 -41.27
CA ASP A 577 1.46 18.03 -42.10
C ASP A 577 2.73 18.07 -42.97
N GLY A 578 2.57 18.41 -44.25
CA GLY A 578 3.66 18.37 -45.23
C GLY A 578 4.85 19.29 -44.87
N PRO A 579 4.63 20.59 -44.56
CA PRO A 579 5.66 21.49 -44.07
C PRO A 579 6.28 21.05 -42.75
N ALA A 580 5.49 20.57 -41.79
CA ALA A 580 6.03 20.06 -40.53
C ALA A 580 6.94 18.83 -40.72
N ASN A 581 6.58 17.93 -41.66
CA ASN A 581 7.42 16.83 -42.07
C ASN A 581 8.72 17.33 -42.74
N ALA A 582 8.62 18.27 -43.69
CA ALA A 582 9.76 18.85 -44.39
C ALA A 582 10.78 19.48 -43.43
N ALA A 583 10.31 20.30 -42.49
CA ALA A 583 11.14 20.92 -41.46
C ALA A 583 11.86 19.86 -40.61
N LEU A 584 11.17 18.78 -40.24
CA LEU A 584 11.76 17.69 -39.46
C LEU A 584 12.78 16.88 -40.26
N THR A 585 12.52 16.57 -41.53
CA THR A 585 13.48 15.91 -42.42
C THR A 585 14.75 16.74 -42.58
N SER A 586 14.65 18.04 -42.89
CA SER A 586 15.82 18.93 -42.99
C SER A 586 16.60 19.00 -41.66
N TYR A 587 15.91 19.17 -40.53
CA TYR A 587 16.55 19.22 -39.21
C TYR A 587 17.27 17.92 -38.85
N MET A 588 16.67 16.76 -39.14
CA MET A 588 17.27 15.46 -38.86
C MET A 588 18.43 15.16 -39.81
N ALA A 589 18.35 15.55 -41.09
CA ALA A 589 19.45 15.40 -42.05
C ALA A 589 20.68 16.27 -41.72
N LEU A 590 20.48 17.41 -41.03
CA LEU A 590 21.55 18.25 -40.48
C LEU A 590 22.06 17.73 -39.11
N THR A 591 21.18 17.18 -38.28
CA THR A 591 21.54 16.64 -36.96
C THR A 591 22.39 15.38 -37.09
N PHE A 592 21.98 14.43 -37.93
CA PHE A 592 22.68 13.15 -38.16
C PHE A 592 23.72 13.26 -39.28
N ARG A 593 24.52 14.33 -39.26
CA ARG A 593 25.67 14.54 -40.14
C ARG A 593 26.88 14.91 -39.30
N GLY A 594 28.03 14.31 -39.60
CA GLY A 594 29.29 14.68 -38.95
C GLY A 594 30.35 13.60 -39.01
N THR A 595 31.60 14.03 -38.93
CA THR A 595 32.79 13.20 -38.75
C THR A 595 33.29 13.23 -37.31
N TYR A 596 33.94 12.14 -36.91
CA TYR A 596 34.88 12.07 -35.80
C TYR A 596 36.28 11.84 -36.39
N SER A 597 37.24 12.68 -35.97
CA SER A 597 38.62 12.62 -36.44
C SER A 597 39.61 12.38 -35.29
N VAL A 598 40.59 11.52 -35.54
CA VAL A 598 41.71 11.14 -34.67
C VAL A 598 43.01 11.75 -35.17
N GLY A 599 43.76 12.42 -34.28
CA GLY A 599 45.03 13.06 -34.64
C GLY A 599 45.31 14.32 -33.83
N VAL A 600 46.27 15.13 -34.29
CA VAL A 600 46.72 16.33 -33.55
C VAL A 600 45.69 17.46 -33.59
N ALA A 601 44.78 17.42 -34.58
CA ALA A 601 43.60 18.29 -34.69
C ALA A 601 42.27 17.52 -34.51
N GLY A 602 42.32 16.37 -33.81
CA GLY A 602 41.18 15.48 -33.63
C GLY A 602 40.00 16.09 -32.86
N GLY A 603 38.80 15.56 -33.10
CA GLY A 603 37.55 16.03 -32.48
C GLY A 603 36.29 15.68 -33.27
N TYR A 604 35.17 16.25 -32.83
CA TYR A 604 33.82 16.02 -33.37
C TYR A 604 33.31 17.24 -34.13
N SER A 605 32.65 17.01 -35.26
CA SER A 605 32.01 18.10 -36.04
C SER A 605 30.51 18.28 -35.77
N SER A 606 29.88 17.40 -34.96
CA SER A 606 28.50 17.56 -34.48
C SER A 606 28.24 16.76 -33.19
N ASP A 607 27.18 17.15 -32.46
CA ASP A 607 26.65 16.41 -31.30
C ASP A 607 26.45 14.93 -31.61
N ALA A 608 25.91 14.61 -32.79
CA ALA A 608 25.62 13.23 -33.18
C ALA A 608 26.89 12.41 -33.46
N ALA A 609 27.94 13.04 -34.01
CA ALA A 609 29.23 12.37 -34.18
C ALA A 609 29.89 12.02 -32.84
N MET A 610 29.79 12.90 -31.84
CA MET A 610 30.30 12.64 -30.49
C MET A 610 29.55 11.49 -29.79
N VAL A 611 28.22 11.45 -29.91
CA VAL A 611 27.42 10.40 -29.27
C VAL A 611 27.55 9.05 -30.00
N LEU A 612 27.59 9.05 -31.34
CA LEU A 612 27.70 7.81 -32.11
C LEU A 612 29.11 7.20 -32.03
N GLU A 613 30.16 8.00 -31.87
CA GLU A 613 31.48 7.50 -31.45
C GLU A 613 31.34 6.73 -30.13
N SER A 614 30.81 7.37 -29.10
CA SER A 614 30.69 6.75 -27.77
C SER A 614 29.83 5.47 -27.77
N ALA A 615 28.79 5.42 -28.61
CA ALA A 615 27.95 4.23 -28.79
C ALA A 615 28.65 3.07 -29.54
N LEU A 616 29.63 3.37 -30.40
CA LEU A 616 30.40 2.37 -31.17
C LEU A 616 31.65 1.90 -30.41
N TYR A 617 32.45 2.82 -29.86
CA TYR A 617 33.74 2.49 -29.25
C TYR A 617 33.65 2.31 -27.73
N GLY A 618 32.77 3.02 -27.04
CA GLY A 618 32.69 3.03 -25.57
C GLY A 618 32.36 1.67 -24.97
N GLY A 619 31.41 0.93 -25.56
CA GLY A 619 31.03 -0.41 -25.10
C GLY A 619 32.16 -1.44 -25.25
N PRO A 620 32.67 -1.68 -26.48
CA PRO A 620 33.75 -2.64 -26.71
C PRO A 620 35.05 -2.32 -25.98
N SER A 621 35.43 -1.05 -25.86
CA SER A 621 36.66 -0.63 -25.16
C SER A 621 36.58 -0.88 -23.64
N GLN A 622 35.45 -0.55 -22.99
CA GLN A 622 35.23 -0.86 -21.57
C GLN A 622 35.21 -2.36 -21.29
N ALA A 623 34.66 -3.16 -22.21
CA ALA A 623 34.64 -4.62 -22.10
C ALA A 623 35.96 -5.29 -22.52
N ASN A 624 36.88 -4.55 -23.18
CA ASN A 624 38.13 -5.04 -23.78
C ASN A 624 37.91 -6.27 -24.69
N VAL A 625 36.92 -6.18 -25.60
CA VAL A 625 36.55 -7.23 -26.55
C VAL A 625 36.81 -6.80 -28.01
N THR A 626 37.06 -7.77 -28.88
CA THR A 626 37.33 -7.57 -30.32
C THR A 626 36.62 -8.61 -31.18
N GLY A 627 36.53 -8.35 -32.49
CA GLY A 627 35.78 -9.20 -33.44
C GLY A 627 34.28 -9.23 -33.13
N LYS A 628 33.60 -10.33 -33.46
CA LYS A 628 32.12 -10.42 -33.43
C LYS A 628 31.45 -9.89 -32.15
N THR A 629 32.03 -10.12 -30.97
CA THR A 629 31.46 -9.60 -29.71
C THR A 629 31.45 -8.06 -29.66
N ALA A 630 32.46 -7.42 -30.25
CA ALA A 630 32.49 -5.96 -30.41
C ALA A 630 31.48 -5.51 -31.48
N ASP A 631 31.38 -6.21 -32.61
CA ASP A 631 30.41 -5.91 -33.69
C ASP A 631 28.95 -5.97 -33.18
N ASP A 632 28.62 -7.01 -32.40
CA ASP A 632 27.30 -7.20 -31.77
C ASP A 632 27.02 -6.09 -30.70
N MET A 633 28.06 -5.61 -29.99
CA MET A 633 27.96 -4.49 -29.04
C MET A 633 27.80 -3.13 -29.74
N GLN A 634 28.52 -2.88 -30.84
CA GLN A 634 28.39 -1.69 -31.68
C GLN A 634 26.98 -1.58 -32.28
N LEU A 635 26.48 -2.67 -32.86
CA LEU A 635 25.14 -2.73 -33.44
C LEU A 635 24.06 -2.47 -32.39
N SER A 636 24.15 -3.11 -31.21
CA SER A 636 23.18 -2.92 -30.14
C SER A 636 23.26 -1.53 -29.48
N GLY A 637 24.45 -0.93 -29.37
CA GLY A 637 24.63 0.46 -28.91
C GLY A 637 23.92 1.47 -29.81
N VAL A 638 24.12 1.38 -31.13
CA VAL A 638 23.45 2.25 -32.11
C VAL A 638 21.94 1.95 -32.20
N GLN A 639 21.51 0.69 -32.07
CA GLN A 639 20.09 0.34 -31.97
C GLN A 639 19.41 0.98 -30.75
N ASN A 640 20.00 0.85 -29.56
CA ASN A 640 19.46 1.43 -28.33
C ASN A 640 19.38 2.96 -28.41
N LEU A 641 20.44 3.61 -28.91
CA LEU A 641 20.46 5.06 -29.12
C LEU A 641 19.36 5.51 -30.09
N THR A 642 19.24 4.86 -31.25
CA THR A 642 18.21 5.20 -32.25
C THR A 642 16.80 4.97 -31.69
N GLN A 643 16.61 3.89 -30.92
CA GLN A 643 15.35 3.60 -30.23
C GLN A 643 15.03 4.63 -29.14
N ASN A 644 16.03 5.16 -28.42
CA ASN A 644 15.85 6.25 -27.46
C ASN A 644 15.41 7.55 -28.17
N ILE A 645 16.03 7.89 -29.30
CA ILE A 645 15.61 9.04 -30.13
C ILE A 645 14.16 8.85 -30.62
N ALA A 646 13.84 7.70 -31.22
CA ALA A 646 12.48 7.39 -31.67
C ALA A 646 11.44 7.41 -30.54
N THR A 647 11.79 6.90 -29.35
CA THR A 647 10.91 6.87 -28.17
C THR A 647 10.71 8.27 -27.58
N SER A 648 11.77 9.08 -27.49
CA SER A 648 11.71 10.47 -27.05
C SER A 648 10.84 11.33 -27.98
N MET A 649 11.06 11.24 -29.30
CA MET A 649 10.22 11.91 -30.30
C MET A 649 8.77 11.44 -30.21
N THR A 650 8.52 10.13 -30.04
CA THR A 650 7.17 9.56 -29.88
C THR A 650 6.48 10.07 -28.61
N ASN A 651 7.18 10.11 -27.46
CA ASN A 651 6.67 10.69 -26.22
C ASN A 651 6.31 12.17 -26.40
N ASN A 652 7.12 12.90 -27.17
CA ASN A 652 6.90 14.30 -27.46
C ASN A 652 5.72 14.53 -28.43
N ILE A 653 5.51 13.66 -29.43
CA ILE A 653 4.33 13.67 -30.30
C ILE A 653 3.06 13.40 -29.46
N ARG A 654 3.09 12.37 -28.61
CA ARG A 654 1.93 11.89 -27.84
C ARG A 654 1.50 12.76 -26.67
N SER A 655 2.40 13.57 -26.12
CA SER A 655 2.11 14.48 -24.99
C SER A 655 1.58 15.85 -25.42
N ARG A 656 1.62 16.16 -26.72
CA ARG A 656 1.06 17.40 -27.29
C ARG A 656 -0.46 17.35 -27.40
N GLN A 657 -1.10 18.49 -27.20
CA GLN A 657 -2.54 18.71 -27.42
C GLN A 657 -2.86 19.26 -28.83
N PHE A 658 -1.98 19.04 -29.81
CA PHE A 658 -2.13 19.58 -31.18
C PHE A 658 -3.07 18.72 -32.05
N VAL A 659 -4.32 18.62 -31.59
CA VAL A 659 -5.40 17.75 -32.11
C VAL A 659 -5.21 16.25 -31.77
N GLY A 660 -6.32 15.63 -31.41
CA GLY A 660 -6.43 14.23 -30.98
C GLY A 660 -6.94 14.12 -29.54
N ASP A 661 -8.07 13.44 -29.35
CA ASP A 661 -8.57 13.13 -28.01
C ASP A 661 -7.64 12.10 -27.31
N PRO A 662 -7.34 12.29 -26.00
CA PRO A 662 -6.55 11.34 -25.23
C PRO A 662 -7.29 10.01 -25.12
N ALA A 663 -6.56 8.90 -25.10
CA ALA A 663 -7.19 7.59 -24.97
C ALA A 663 -7.81 7.46 -23.56
N ILE A 664 -9.14 7.31 -23.51
CA ILE A 664 -9.89 7.18 -22.26
C ILE A 664 -9.82 5.73 -21.75
N GLY A 665 -9.46 5.58 -20.48
CA GLY A 665 -9.35 4.30 -19.79
C GLY A 665 -10.31 4.19 -18.60
N ILE A 666 -10.44 2.97 -18.09
CA ILE A 666 -11.23 2.65 -16.90
C ILE A 666 -10.30 2.73 -15.69
N SER A 667 -10.62 3.63 -14.75
CA SER A 667 -10.01 3.64 -13.42
C SER A 667 -10.79 2.71 -12.48
N TYR A 668 -10.06 1.95 -11.66
CA TYR A 668 -10.62 1.06 -10.65
C TYR A 668 -10.35 1.59 -9.25
N ILE A 669 -11.30 1.39 -8.35
CA ILE A 669 -11.17 1.62 -6.91
C ILE A 669 -11.37 0.31 -6.15
N ASN A 670 -10.70 0.18 -5.01
CA ASN A 670 -10.95 -0.92 -4.08
C ASN A 670 -12.24 -0.61 -3.31
N GLN A 671 -13.25 -1.48 -3.43
CA GLN A 671 -14.46 -1.41 -2.63
C GLN A 671 -14.54 -2.65 -1.73
N ALA A 672 -14.72 -2.43 -0.43
CA ALA A 672 -14.99 -3.51 0.51
C ALA A 672 -16.41 -4.04 0.31
N TYR A 673 -16.51 -5.34 0.05
CA TYR A 673 -17.76 -6.10 0.00
C TYR A 673 -17.89 -6.99 1.24
N VAL A 674 -19.10 -7.09 1.76
CA VAL A 674 -19.48 -7.97 2.88
C VAL A 674 -19.64 -9.40 2.37
N LYS A 675 -19.15 -10.38 3.15
CA LYS A 675 -19.32 -11.81 2.91
C LYS A 675 -19.69 -12.52 4.20
N VAL A 676 -20.85 -13.20 4.20
CA VAL A 676 -21.40 -13.91 5.36
C VAL A 676 -20.95 -15.36 5.38
N SER A 677 -20.34 -15.76 6.50
CA SER A 677 -19.94 -17.14 6.78
C SER A 677 -21.07 -17.88 7.51
N TRP A 678 -22.11 -18.26 6.76
CA TRP A 678 -23.34 -18.90 7.26
C TRP A 678 -23.12 -20.12 8.19
N ALA A 679 -22.00 -20.83 8.06
CA ALA A 679 -21.62 -21.93 8.95
C ALA A 679 -21.56 -21.52 10.44
N TRP A 680 -21.02 -20.34 10.75
CA TRP A 680 -20.91 -19.84 12.13
C TRP A 680 -22.27 -19.49 12.76
N LEU A 681 -23.25 -19.11 11.93
CA LEU A 681 -24.61 -18.80 12.39
C LEU A 681 -25.34 -20.04 12.92
N SER A 682 -25.01 -21.23 12.40
CA SER A 682 -25.63 -22.50 12.83
C SER A 682 -25.48 -22.76 14.33
N PHE A 683 -24.35 -22.39 14.92
CA PHE A 683 -24.08 -22.55 16.35
C PHE A 683 -25.11 -21.83 17.23
N LEU A 684 -25.47 -20.58 16.88
CA LEU A 684 -26.45 -19.79 17.63
C LEU A 684 -27.85 -20.40 17.55
N LEU A 685 -28.23 -20.84 16.35
CA LEU A 685 -29.53 -21.46 16.11
C LEU A 685 -29.66 -22.82 16.83
N ILE A 686 -28.59 -23.62 16.83
CA ILE A 686 -28.51 -24.89 17.58
C ILE A 686 -28.57 -24.63 19.09
N LEU A 687 -27.87 -23.62 19.60
CA LEU A 687 -27.87 -23.30 21.04
C LEU A 687 -29.25 -22.79 21.50
N LEU A 688 -29.91 -21.96 20.70
CA LEU A 688 -31.28 -21.47 20.95
C LEU A 688 -32.29 -22.62 20.91
N ALA A 689 -32.24 -23.48 19.89
CA ALA A 689 -33.10 -24.67 19.80
C ALA A 689 -32.87 -25.63 20.97
N SER A 690 -31.62 -25.83 21.38
CA SER A 690 -31.25 -26.66 22.54
C SER A 690 -31.80 -26.10 23.85
N SER A 691 -31.75 -24.78 24.03
CA SER A 691 -32.33 -24.09 25.20
C SER A 691 -33.85 -24.27 25.26
N PHE A 692 -34.56 -24.06 24.15
CA PHE A 692 -36.01 -24.25 24.09
C PHE A 692 -36.43 -25.71 24.30
N ALA A 693 -35.69 -26.66 23.72
CA ALA A 693 -35.90 -28.09 23.94
C ALA A 693 -35.64 -28.50 25.41
N PHE A 694 -34.59 -27.95 26.04
CA PHE A 694 -34.27 -28.18 27.45
C PHE A 694 -35.34 -27.62 28.40
N LEU A 695 -35.89 -26.44 28.10
CA LEU A 695 -37.04 -25.86 28.80
C LEU A 695 -38.26 -26.79 28.73
N LEU A 696 -38.65 -27.22 27.52
CA LEU A 696 -39.78 -28.14 27.33
C LEU A 696 -39.57 -29.50 28.03
N ALA A 697 -38.38 -30.08 27.92
CA ALA A 697 -38.03 -31.33 28.59
C ALA A 697 -38.10 -31.19 30.13
N THR A 698 -37.71 -30.04 30.67
CA THR A 698 -37.81 -29.73 32.10
C THR A 698 -39.27 -29.60 32.54
N ILE A 699 -40.11 -28.88 31.79
CA ILE A 699 -41.56 -28.77 32.04
C ILE A 699 -42.21 -30.16 32.08
N VAL A 700 -41.85 -31.05 31.14
CA VAL A 700 -42.33 -32.43 31.11
C VAL A 700 -41.83 -33.22 32.32
N LYS A 701 -40.53 -33.16 32.66
CA LYS A 701 -39.98 -33.91 33.80
C LYS A 701 -40.56 -33.46 35.14
N SER A 702 -40.68 -32.16 35.39
CA SER A 702 -41.30 -31.65 36.64
C SER A 702 -42.76 -32.07 36.78
N ARG A 703 -43.54 -32.08 35.68
CA ARG A 703 -44.92 -32.60 35.69
C ARG A 703 -44.97 -34.10 35.97
N ALA A 704 -44.06 -34.90 35.39
CA ALA A 704 -43.98 -36.33 35.66
C ALA A 704 -43.60 -36.63 37.12
N ALA A 705 -42.67 -35.87 37.69
CA ALA A 705 -42.28 -35.93 39.10
C ALA A 705 -43.28 -35.25 40.07
N LYS A 706 -44.38 -34.67 39.56
CA LYS A 706 -45.41 -33.94 40.31
C LYS A 706 -44.88 -32.77 41.17
N VAL A 707 -43.76 -32.17 40.75
CA VAL A 707 -43.13 -31.02 41.43
C VAL A 707 -43.78 -29.74 40.92
N ASP A 708 -44.25 -28.90 41.84
CA ASP A 708 -44.81 -27.59 41.51
C ASP A 708 -43.69 -26.65 40.99
N VAL A 709 -44.05 -25.50 40.39
CA VAL A 709 -43.06 -24.55 39.85
C VAL A 709 -42.42 -23.78 41.02
N ILE A 710 -41.15 -24.06 41.33
CA ILE A 710 -40.42 -23.46 42.46
C ILE A 710 -39.17 -22.70 41.98
N CYS A 711 -38.50 -23.24 40.95
CA CYS A 711 -37.40 -22.60 40.20
C CYS A 711 -36.32 -21.97 41.11
N SER A 712 -35.83 -20.77 40.80
CA SER A 712 -34.78 -20.06 41.56
C SER A 712 -35.23 -19.46 42.91
N SER A 713 -36.47 -19.71 43.38
CA SER A 713 -37.04 -19.03 44.55
C SER A 713 -36.22 -19.20 45.84
N ALA A 714 -35.56 -18.10 46.26
CA ALA A 714 -34.84 -18.00 47.52
C ALA A 714 -35.78 -18.10 48.74
N LEU A 715 -37.01 -17.59 48.63
CA LEU A 715 -38.02 -17.71 49.68
C LEU A 715 -38.46 -19.16 49.86
N ALA A 716 -38.71 -19.90 48.77
CA ALA A 716 -39.01 -21.32 48.86
C ALA A 716 -37.82 -22.11 49.44
N THR A 717 -36.59 -21.75 49.08
CA THR A 717 -35.36 -22.33 49.67
C THR A 717 -35.30 -22.12 51.19
N ALA A 718 -35.59 -20.92 51.68
CA ALA A 718 -35.61 -20.60 53.11
C ALA A 718 -36.78 -21.25 53.87
N CYS A 719 -37.88 -21.55 53.19
CA CYS A 719 -39.03 -22.26 53.77
C CYS A 719 -38.86 -23.79 53.76
N ALA A 720 -38.21 -24.37 52.76
CA ALA A 720 -38.24 -25.81 52.50
C ALA A 720 -37.55 -26.67 53.56
N LEU A 721 -36.42 -26.25 54.14
CA LEU A 721 -35.68 -27.05 55.11
C LEU A 721 -36.51 -27.26 56.39
N SER A 722 -36.69 -28.51 56.85
CA SER A 722 -37.44 -28.77 58.10
C SER A 722 -36.72 -28.21 59.33
N GLN A 723 -37.42 -28.05 60.46
CA GLN A 723 -36.85 -27.40 61.65
C GLN A 723 -35.64 -28.18 62.22
N GLU A 724 -35.77 -29.49 62.39
CA GLU A 724 -34.68 -30.38 62.83
C GLU A 724 -33.43 -30.27 61.95
N MET A 725 -33.63 -30.10 60.63
CA MET A 725 -32.56 -29.98 59.65
C MET A 725 -31.90 -28.58 59.68
N ARG A 726 -32.63 -27.53 60.10
CA ARG A 726 -32.05 -26.20 60.39
C ARG A 726 -31.21 -26.24 61.66
N ASP A 727 -31.71 -26.91 62.70
CA ASP A 727 -31.00 -27.04 63.98
C ASP A 727 -29.68 -27.82 63.81
N TYR A 728 -29.64 -28.82 62.93
CA TYR A 728 -28.39 -29.50 62.53
C TYR A 728 -27.45 -28.60 61.69
N MET A 729 -27.97 -27.79 60.77
CA MET A 729 -27.14 -26.88 59.97
C MET A 729 -26.46 -25.81 60.83
N GLY A 730 -27.12 -25.39 61.92
CA GLY A 730 -26.61 -24.42 62.89
C GLY A 730 -26.71 -22.96 62.44
N PRO A 731 -26.10 -22.02 63.17
CA PRO A 731 -26.01 -20.62 62.75
C PRO A 731 -25.15 -20.47 61.49
N ILE A 732 -25.26 -19.32 60.81
CA ILE A 732 -24.44 -19.00 59.63
C ILE A 732 -23.01 -18.71 60.09
N GLU A 733 -22.14 -19.71 59.99
CA GLU A 733 -20.71 -19.61 60.29
C GLU A 733 -19.85 -19.49 59.00
N LEU A 734 -18.55 -19.81 59.11
CA LEU A 734 -17.61 -19.86 57.99
C LEU A 734 -18.10 -20.83 56.90
N ARG A 735 -18.08 -20.37 55.64
CA ARG A 735 -18.60 -21.11 54.46
C ARG A 735 -18.13 -22.56 54.36
N GLY A 736 -16.87 -22.84 54.72
CA GLY A 736 -16.32 -24.22 54.71
C GLY A 736 -17.07 -25.17 55.67
N ARG A 737 -17.34 -24.73 56.90
CA ARG A 737 -18.07 -25.54 57.90
C ARG A 737 -19.54 -25.69 57.52
N THR A 738 -20.17 -24.63 56.98
CA THR A 738 -21.54 -24.73 56.43
C THR A 738 -21.62 -25.72 55.27
N TRP A 739 -20.57 -25.80 54.43
CA TRP A 739 -20.45 -26.77 53.34
C TRP A 739 -20.24 -28.20 53.87
N GLU A 740 -19.43 -28.40 54.90
CA GLU A 740 -19.24 -29.69 55.56
C GLU A 740 -20.54 -30.22 56.18
N ASN A 741 -21.28 -29.38 56.91
CA ASN A 741 -22.60 -29.71 57.45
C ASN A 741 -23.58 -30.11 56.32
N ALA A 742 -23.66 -29.31 55.25
CA ALA A 742 -24.51 -29.60 54.09
C ALA A 742 -24.10 -30.87 53.30
N ASN A 743 -22.83 -31.28 53.40
CA ASN A 743 -22.34 -32.51 52.78
C ASN A 743 -22.61 -33.76 53.64
N GLY A 744 -22.63 -33.62 54.98
CA GLY A 744 -23.05 -34.68 55.91
C GLY A 744 -24.57 -34.89 55.96
N LEU A 745 -25.35 -33.84 55.71
CA LEU A 745 -26.80 -33.89 55.74
C LEU A 745 -27.39 -34.45 54.44
N ARG A 746 -28.12 -35.57 54.52
CA ARG A 746 -28.93 -36.09 53.41
C ARG A 746 -30.39 -35.68 53.55
N VAL A 747 -30.96 -35.17 52.47
CA VAL A 747 -32.36 -34.73 52.39
C VAL A 747 -33.08 -35.31 51.16
N ARG A 748 -34.39 -35.36 51.25
CA ARG A 748 -35.36 -35.67 50.20
C ARG A 748 -36.43 -34.57 50.20
N LEU A 749 -36.94 -34.22 49.02
CA LEU A 749 -38.08 -33.31 48.89
C LEU A 749 -39.37 -34.13 48.85
N ASP A 750 -40.20 -33.97 49.88
CA ASP A 750 -41.51 -34.61 49.99
C ASP A 750 -42.64 -33.58 50.19
N ARG A 751 -43.89 -34.04 50.04
CA ARG A 751 -45.09 -33.18 50.06
C ARG A 751 -45.98 -33.50 51.27
N GLY A 752 -45.62 -32.93 52.41
CA GLY A 752 -46.37 -33.04 53.66
C GLY A 752 -47.68 -32.21 53.69
N ALA A 753 -48.42 -32.33 54.79
CA ALA A 753 -49.72 -31.66 54.97
C ALA A 753 -49.65 -30.11 54.99
N MET A 754 -48.46 -29.54 55.23
CA MET A 754 -48.23 -28.08 55.24
C MET A 754 -47.53 -27.55 53.98
N GLY A 755 -47.24 -28.40 52.99
CA GLY A 755 -46.57 -28.01 51.74
C GLY A 755 -45.38 -28.90 51.38
N TRP A 756 -44.42 -28.33 50.67
CA TRP A 756 -43.17 -29.01 50.30
C TRP A 756 -42.11 -28.84 51.39
N SER A 757 -41.52 -29.95 51.82
CA SER A 757 -40.49 -30.01 52.87
C SER A 757 -39.26 -30.79 52.39
N LEU A 758 -38.07 -30.29 52.72
CA LEU A 758 -36.82 -31.02 52.67
C LEU A 758 -36.65 -31.72 54.02
N GLU A 759 -36.99 -32.99 54.05
CA GLU A 759 -36.88 -33.89 55.19
C GLU A 759 -35.66 -34.78 55.01
N GLY A 760 -35.02 -35.22 56.09
CA GLY A 760 -33.68 -35.80 55.98
C GLY A 760 -33.26 -36.65 57.15
N ARG A 761 -32.11 -37.31 56.97
CA ARG A 761 -31.46 -38.12 58.01
C ARG A 761 -30.01 -37.66 58.14
N VAL A 762 -29.61 -37.35 59.36
CA VAL A 762 -28.20 -37.08 59.69
C VAL A 762 -27.42 -38.39 59.56
N LEU A 763 -26.39 -38.40 58.73
CA LEU A 763 -25.40 -39.48 58.74
C LEU A 763 -24.48 -39.29 59.96
N VAL A 764 -24.83 -39.93 61.07
CA VAL A 764 -23.86 -40.18 62.16
C VAL A 764 -22.73 -41.03 61.57
N ARG A 765 -21.49 -40.60 61.77
CA ARG A 765 -20.29 -41.11 61.10
C ARG A 765 -19.27 -41.65 62.09
#